data_AF-A0A364L876-F1
#
_entry.id   AF-A0A364L876-F1
#
_cell.length_a   1.000
_cell.length_b   1.000
_cell.length_c   1.000
_cell.angle_alpha   90.00
_cell.angle_beta   90.00
_cell.angle_gamma   90.00
#
_symmetry.space_group_name_H-M   'P 1'
#
loop_
_entity.id
_entity.type
_entity.pdbx_description
1 polymer ?
#
loop_
_entity_poly.entity_id
_entity_poly.type
_entity_poly.pdbx_seq_one_letter_code
_entity_poly.pdbx_strand_id
1 'polypeptide(L)'
;MATNENKSQAQASKGIDRSALAYRGPPLPMVPDDLVVPGILHLDDVDERLWIPQAPDVWFRPLLLSVSGGFFVNILRVRKSGILSRHRHAGCVHATVLKGRWHYLEHDWWATEGGYAFEPPGDIHTLEVPDDVPEMITMFHVTGAYIYVDQDGIPVGVEDVFSKLEKAKKHYEEVGLGADYVNRFVRRPRLANIAYDSKEENHLLAISVLSILQFTSLIQLPRSPERSLERFAWRLFQAPFSDSLGEFMIMEPTDAFDPSICASLHNKIVSFLTQQALAHNNVLVHNFFDAYGDEAEAIRDCLTEPLINFLENIDIMISNDPESSPVMNFAPHLCVPNPNEFWVLNGGLPNLSGEDHENWIVLYLGTEQEIGIYIDLDTHLCTWQREVMPRMRTWYPLQTALQLWLNIYASGRFQPSVGLEAISDTANHRRYIAADLTRDLKAYHNLLVAIQSRSPGNTTSDELGLVGEETLNKFHISGFLRDYFLNARRPSFAYIAPGLQIPSTTWLQEILDEDRGSERYEFVRRDGKVLRDDEPREPDWMQQGSSNWVGEPLPLFPGPKIESVSAVFERENAKFLVDGISGVYSWPDLISEDAVQLILPNPIGDNGWVREGNPDAVTDTENVPESLVNNDSLYQYGWCPFLPSHLPHLSTNLDNWRQLVEKGEWSVGLDGVEGGIEVFRVADTEEHARSYRLTACFDG
;
A
#
# COMPACT_ATOMS: atom_id res chain seq x y z
N MET A 1 4.93 -63.77 38.23
CA MET A 1 3.69 -63.09 38.66
C MET A 1 4.07 -61.98 39.64
N ALA A 2 3.37 -60.84 39.54
CA ALA A 2 3.63 -59.51 40.15
C ALA A 2 4.79 -58.73 39.50
N THR A 3 4.62 -58.15 38.30
CA THR A 3 3.95 -56.88 37.92
C THR A 3 4.77 -55.62 38.18
N ASN A 4 5.07 -54.96 37.06
CA ASN A 4 5.86 -53.76 36.83
C ASN A 4 5.06 -52.48 37.20
N GLU A 5 4.18 -52.55 38.19
CA GLU A 5 3.13 -51.54 38.44
C GLU A 5 3.60 -50.33 39.27
N ASN A 6 4.77 -50.40 39.92
CA ASN A 6 5.24 -49.31 40.80
C ASN A 6 6.24 -48.34 40.18
N LYS A 7 6.51 -48.41 38.87
CA LYS A 7 7.31 -47.38 38.16
C LYS A 7 6.54 -46.54 37.15
N SER A 8 5.27 -46.87 36.84
CA SER A 8 4.43 -46.07 35.95
C SER A 8 3.60 -44.99 36.67
N GLN A 9 3.53 -45.02 38.01
CA GLN A 9 2.70 -44.06 38.77
C GLN A 9 3.42 -42.78 39.24
N ALA A 10 4.71 -42.62 38.97
CA ALA A 10 5.46 -41.40 39.34
C ALA A 10 5.66 -40.40 38.18
N GLN A 11 5.07 -40.65 37.00
CA GLN A 11 5.22 -39.77 35.82
C GLN A 11 3.88 -39.24 35.27
N ALA A 12 2.79 -39.43 35.99
CA ALA A 12 1.46 -38.99 35.59
C ALA A 12 0.93 -37.84 36.46
N SER A 13 1.56 -36.66 36.39
CA SER A 13 0.92 -35.38 36.75
C SER A 13 1.72 -34.13 36.29
N LYS A 14 2.47 -34.19 35.19
CA LYS A 14 2.79 -32.94 34.47
C LYS A 14 1.58 -32.63 33.62
N GLY A 15 0.84 -31.58 33.96
CA GLY A 15 -0.22 -31.07 33.09
C GLY A 15 0.31 -30.94 31.67
N ILE A 16 -0.49 -31.30 30.67
CA ILE A 16 -0.13 -31.08 29.28
C ILE A 16 0.18 -29.61 29.15
N ASP A 17 1.45 -29.28 28.89
CA ASP A 17 1.84 -27.91 28.60
C ASP A 17 1.11 -27.52 27.33
N ARG A 18 0.04 -26.74 27.49
CA ARG A 18 -0.79 -26.32 26.36
C ARG A 18 0.01 -25.45 25.38
N SER A 19 1.12 -24.84 25.81
CA SER A 19 2.04 -24.13 24.91
C SER A 19 2.84 -25.06 23.99
N ALA A 20 2.99 -26.34 24.33
CA ALA A 20 3.67 -27.35 23.52
C ALA A 20 2.73 -28.05 22.51
N LEU A 21 1.47 -27.62 22.41
CA LEU A 21 0.53 -28.12 21.41
C LEU A 21 0.77 -27.39 20.08
N ALA A 22 1.16 -28.14 19.04
CA ALA A 22 1.30 -27.60 17.70
C ALA A 22 0.00 -26.96 17.20
N TYR A 23 0.12 -25.90 16.41
CA TYR A 23 -0.99 -25.26 15.70
C TYR A 23 -1.79 -26.32 14.91
N ARG A 24 -3.12 -26.28 15.04
CA ARG A 24 -4.04 -27.25 14.43
C ARG A 24 -4.97 -26.65 13.38
N GLY A 25 -4.93 -25.33 13.21
CA GLY A 25 -5.73 -24.66 12.19
C GLY A 25 -5.21 -24.97 10.78
N PRO A 26 -5.99 -24.63 9.74
CA PRO A 26 -5.50 -24.76 8.37
C PRO A 26 -4.28 -23.83 8.17
N PRO A 27 -3.29 -24.24 7.37
CA PRO A 27 -2.23 -23.33 6.96
C PRO A 27 -2.85 -22.12 6.24
N LEU A 28 -2.24 -20.95 6.40
CA LEU A 28 -2.66 -19.76 5.67
C LEU A 28 -2.58 -20.01 4.16
N PRO A 29 -3.53 -19.48 3.36
CA PRO A 29 -3.53 -19.70 1.92
C PRO A 29 -2.25 -19.15 1.29
N MET A 30 -1.75 -19.85 0.26
CA MET A 30 -0.66 -19.40 -0.59
C MET A 30 0.71 -19.20 0.11
N VAL A 31 0.87 -19.68 1.35
CA VAL A 31 2.17 -19.65 2.04
C VAL A 31 3.16 -20.62 1.36
N PRO A 32 4.36 -20.15 0.94
CA PRO A 32 5.40 -21.03 0.42
C PRO A 32 5.85 -22.05 1.46
N ASP A 33 6.27 -23.24 1.01
CA ASP A 33 6.75 -24.27 1.93
C ASP A 33 7.98 -23.80 2.72
N ASP A 34 8.13 -24.28 3.96
CA ASP A 34 9.35 -24.07 4.73
C ASP A 34 10.59 -24.64 4.00
N LEU A 35 11.75 -24.05 4.25
CA LEU A 35 13.04 -24.54 3.76
C LEU A 35 13.99 -24.83 4.91
N VAL A 36 14.58 -26.02 4.89
CA VAL A 36 15.69 -26.38 5.77
C VAL A 36 16.83 -26.94 4.92
N VAL A 37 17.97 -26.27 4.93
CA VAL A 37 19.21 -26.75 4.30
C VAL A 37 20.21 -27.07 5.41
N PRO A 38 20.42 -28.36 5.76
CA PRO A 38 21.36 -28.73 6.80
C PRO A 38 22.81 -28.59 6.32
N GLY A 39 23.74 -28.40 7.28
CA GLY A 39 25.18 -28.52 7.02
C GLY A 39 25.78 -27.41 6.14
N ILE A 40 25.19 -26.21 6.11
CA ILE A 40 25.70 -25.09 5.29
C ILE A 40 27.12 -24.62 5.67
N LEU A 41 27.57 -24.94 6.89
CA LEU A 41 28.91 -24.60 7.39
C LEU A 41 29.96 -25.70 7.13
N HIS A 42 29.58 -26.85 6.58
CA HIS A 42 30.54 -27.90 6.21
C HIS A 42 31.15 -27.55 4.85
N LEU A 43 32.14 -26.66 4.81
CA LEU A 43 32.65 -26.07 3.56
C LEU A 43 33.55 -27.00 2.74
N ASP A 44 34.32 -27.88 3.40
CA ASP A 44 35.34 -28.71 2.75
C ASP A 44 34.79 -30.07 2.26
N ASP A 45 33.69 -30.55 2.84
CA ASP A 45 33.05 -31.84 2.54
C ASP A 45 31.70 -31.67 1.79
N VAL A 46 31.68 -30.77 0.80
CA VAL A 46 30.50 -30.53 -0.04
C VAL A 46 30.62 -31.31 -1.35
N ASP A 47 29.53 -31.91 -1.81
CA ASP A 47 29.43 -32.43 -3.17
C ASP A 47 29.70 -31.31 -4.19
N GLU A 48 30.82 -31.41 -4.90
CA GLU A 48 31.28 -30.37 -5.83
C GLU A 48 30.27 -30.05 -6.94
N ARG A 49 29.36 -30.98 -7.25
CA ARG A 49 28.27 -30.77 -8.20
C ARG A 49 27.29 -29.67 -7.76
N LEU A 50 27.26 -29.33 -6.47
CA LEU A 50 26.41 -28.27 -5.91
C LEU A 50 26.95 -26.85 -6.13
N TRP A 51 28.20 -26.71 -6.56
CA TRP A 51 28.82 -25.41 -6.85
C TRP A 51 28.62 -25.06 -8.33
N ILE A 52 27.77 -24.07 -8.59
CA ILE A 52 27.43 -23.60 -9.93
C ILE A 52 28.42 -22.53 -10.37
N PRO A 53 29.12 -22.69 -11.50
CA PRO A 53 30.02 -21.66 -12.03
C PRO A 53 29.27 -20.36 -12.36
N GLN A 54 29.78 -19.24 -11.87
CA GLN A 54 29.27 -17.89 -12.15
C GLN A 54 30.18 -17.13 -13.10
N ALA A 55 31.49 -17.22 -12.89
CA ALA A 55 32.56 -16.63 -13.69
C ALA A 55 33.82 -17.50 -13.51
N PRO A 56 34.90 -17.28 -14.28
CA PRO A 56 36.16 -17.97 -14.05
C PRO A 56 36.59 -17.85 -12.58
N ASP A 57 36.77 -19.00 -11.94
CA ASP A 57 37.16 -19.14 -10.52
C ASP A 57 36.18 -18.56 -9.49
N VAL A 58 34.92 -18.36 -9.88
CA VAL A 58 33.82 -17.91 -9.03
C VAL A 58 32.63 -18.87 -9.16
N TRP A 59 32.18 -19.42 -8.04
CA TRP A 59 31.03 -20.32 -7.98
C TRP A 59 30.03 -19.83 -6.94
N PHE A 60 28.75 -20.15 -7.16
CA PHE A 60 27.73 -19.99 -6.13
C PHE A 60 27.03 -21.31 -5.85
N ARG A 61 26.59 -21.47 -4.61
CA ARG A 61 25.71 -22.55 -4.17
C ARG A 61 24.41 -21.93 -3.65
N PRO A 62 23.26 -22.14 -4.31
CA PRO A 62 21.99 -21.58 -3.86
C PRO A 62 21.57 -22.25 -2.55
N LEU A 63 21.12 -21.42 -1.61
CA LEU A 63 20.39 -21.85 -0.43
C LEU A 63 18.89 -21.63 -0.66
N LEU A 64 18.49 -20.45 -1.15
CA LEU A 64 17.10 -20.13 -1.42
C LEU A 64 16.99 -19.23 -2.66
N LEU A 65 16.00 -19.49 -3.52
CA LEU A 65 15.66 -18.71 -4.70
C LEU A 65 14.18 -18.29 -4.60
N SER A 66 13.91 -17.10 -4.08
CA SER A 66 12.54 -16.57 -3.93
C SER A 66 12.13 -15.84 -5.20
N VAL A 67 11.54 -16.57 -6.14
CA VAL A 67 11.16 -16.00 -7.45
C VAL A 67 10.02 -15.01 -7.34
N SER A 68 9.11 -15.20 -6.37
CA SER A 68 8.00 -14.27 -6.12
C SER A 68 8.39 -13.10 -5.21
N GLY A 69 9.36 -13.32 -4.31
CA GLY A 69 9.87 -12.26 -3.43
C GLY A 69 11.02 -11.45 -4.04
N GLY A 70 11.52 -11.82 -5.22
CA GLY A 70 12.58 -11.09 -5.91
C GLY A 70 13.94 -11.11 -5.19
N PHE A 71 14.29 -12.19 -4.49
CA PHE A 71 15.56 -12.29 -3.75
C PHE A 71 16.15 -13.69 -3.79
N PHE A 72 17.46 -13.79 -3.49
CA PHE A 72 18.14 -15.06 -3.34
C PHE A 72 19.12 -15.07 -2.16
N VAL A 73 19.31 -16.26 -1.60
CA VAL A 73 20.36 -16.54 -0.62
C VAL A 73 21.29 -17.57 -1.22
N ASN A 74 22.58 -17.28 -1.29
CA ASN A 74 23.59 -18.20 -1.81
C ASN A 74 24.88 -18.14 -0.98
N ILE A 75 25.71 -19.16 -1.14
CA ILE A 75 27.10 -19.14 -0.70
C ILE A 75 27.94 -18.91 -1.94
N LEU A 76 28.74 -17.85 -1.95
CA LEU A 76 29.70 -17.54 -3.01
C LEU A 76 31.07 -18.08 -2.61
N ARG A 77 31.72 -18.83 -3.51
CA ARG A 77 33.09 -19.31 -3.38
C ARG A 77 33.94 -18.69 -4.46
N VAL A 78 35.04 -18.06 -4.06
CA VAL A 78 35.97 -17.36 -4.95
C VAL A 78 37.38 -17.89 -4.72
N ARG A 79 38.04 -18.35 -5.77
CA ARG A 79 39.46 -18.79 -5.76
C ARG A 79 40.32 -17.92 -6.69
N LYS A 80 39.91 -16.66 -6.82
CA LYS A 80 40.54 -15.62 -7.64
C LYS A 80 40.91 -14.45 -6.73
N SER A 81 42.04 -13.81 -6.99
CA SER A 81 42.42 -12.53 -6.39
C SER A 81 42.23 -11.35 -7.36
N GLY A 82 42.25 -10.14 -6.81
CA GLY A 82 41.98 -8.89 -7.50
C GLY A 82 40.50 -8.54 -7.58
N ILE A 83 40.15 -7.70 -8.55
CA ILE A 83 38.78 -7.22 -8.74
C ILE A 83 37.89 -8.33 -9.30
N LEU A 84 36.80 -8.63 -8.60
CA LEU A 84 35.77 -9.56 -9.06
C LEU A 84 34.72 -8.87 -9.91
N SER A 85 34.12 -7.80 -9.38
CA SER A 85 33.04 -7.08 -10.05
C SER A 85 32.91 -5.66 -9.50
N ARG A 86 32.42 -4.77 -10.36
CA ARG A 86 31.81 -3.50 -9.95
C ARG A 86 30.32 -3.57 -10.23
N HIS A 87 29.50 -3.23 -9.24
CA HIS A 87 28.07 -3.37 -9.37
C HIS A 87 27.31 -2.42 -8.45
N ARG A 88 26.07 -2.13 -8.86
CA ARG A 88 25.05 -1.44 -8.09
C ARG A 88 24.02 -2.45 -7.60
N HIS A 89 23.56 -2.32 -6.36
CA HIS A 89 22.46 -3.15 -5.86
C HIS A 89 21.10 -2.52 -6.12
N ALA A 90 20.14 -3.31 -6.61
CA ALA A 90 18.75 -2.88 -6.75
C ALA A 90 17.93 -2.99 -5.44
N GLY A 91 18.48 -3.68 -4.43
CA GLY A 91 17.91 -3.82 -3.09
C GLY A 91 19.03 -4.07 -2.07
N CYS A 92 18.71 -4.38 -0.82
CA CYS A 92 19.73 -4.56 0.21
C CYS A 92 20.49 -5.90 0.07
N VAL A 93 21.74 -5.91 0.54
CA VAL A 93 22.56 -7.12 0.62
C VAL A 93 23.10 -7.31 2.03
N HIS A 94 22.99 -8.55 2.51
CA HIS A 94 23.57 -9.00 3.76
C HIS A 94 24.63 -10.06 3.46
N ALA A 95 25.84 -9.87 3.99
CA ALA A 95 26.96 -10.77 3.79
C ALA A 95 27.46 -11.33 5.12
N THR A 96 27.71 -12.63 5.18
CA THR A 96 28.40 -13.29 6.31
C THR A 96 29.60 -14.04 5.78
N VAL A 97 30.80 -13.62 6.19
CA VAL A 97 32.06 -14.19 5.71
C VAL A 97 32.32 -15.50 6.43
N LEU A 98 32.33 -16.60 5.68
CA LEU A 98 32.54 -17.95 6.22
C LEU A 98 34.01 -18.39 6.16
N LYS A 99 34.79 -17.84 5.21
CA LYS A 99 36.22 -18.13 5.05
C LYS A 99 36.92 -17.00 4.30
N GLY A 100 38.15 -16.67 4.69
CA GLY A 100 38.97 -15.68 3.99
C GLY A 100 38.56 -14.23 4.29
N ARG A 101 38.85 -13.32 3.34
CA ARG A 101 38.49 -11.90 3.45
C ARG A 101 38.35 -11.24 2.08
N TRP A 102 37.60 -10.15 2.04
CA TRP A 102 37.39 -9.32 0.86
C TRP A 102 37.15 -7.86 1.27
N HIS A 103 37.21 -6.94 0.30
CA HIS A 103 37.09 -5.50 0.51
C HIS A 103 36.33 -4.84 -0.64
N TYR A 104 35.75 -3.67 -0.37
CA TYR A 104 35.22 -2.79 -1.40
C TYR A 104 36.09 -1.56 -1.49
N LEU A 105 36.58 -1.24 -2.69
CA LEU A 105 37.50 -0.11 -2.91
C LEU A 105 36.98 1.23 -2.40
N GLU A 106 35.66 1.40 -2.39
CA GLU A 106 34.95 2.61 -2.00
C GLU A 106 34.79 2.76 -0.48
N HIS A 107 35.15 1.74 0.30
CA HIS A 107 34.93 1.67 1.74
C HIS A 107 36.24 1.44 2.52
N ASP A 108 36.34 1.93 3.75
CA ASP A 108 37.58 1.79 4.56
C ASP A 108 37.69 0.45 5.31
N TRP A 109 36.61 -0.34 5.36
CA TRP A 109 36.50 -1.54 6.18
C TRP A 109 36.74 -2.83 5.40
N TRP A 110 37.28 -3.84 6.08
CA TRP A 110 37.53 -5.17 5.53
C TRP A 110 36.52 -6.18 6.06
N ALA A 111 35.93 -6.98 5.18
CA ALA A 111 35.11 -8.12 5.58
C ALA A 111 36.00 -9.35 5.77
N THR A 112 36.11 -9.85 7.01
CA THR A 112 36.96 -10.99 7.38
C THR A 112 36.14 -12.14 7.93
N GLU A 113 36.69 -13.36 7.93
CA GLU A 113 36.08 -14.58 8.47
C GLU A 113 35.36 -14.37 9.82
N GLY A 114 34.10 -14.83 9.90
CA GLY A 114 33.18 -14.62 11.02
C GLY A 114 32.49 -13.25 11.05
N GLY A 115 32.86 -12.34 10.15
CA GLY A 115 32.31 -11.00 10.04
C GLY A 115 30.99 -10.93 9.29
N TYR A 116 30.27 -9.85 9.53
CA TYR A 116 29.03 -9.49 8.84
C TYR A 116 29.19 -8.12 8.16
N ALA A 117 28.68 -8.00 6.94
CA ALA A 117 28.57 -6.74 6.23
C ALA A 117 27.14 -6.52 5.75
N PHE A 118 26.72 -5.25 5.75
CA PHE A 118 25.45 -4.80 5.21
C PHE A 118 25.72 -3.76 4.14
N GLU A 119 25.05 -3.92 3.01
CA GLU A 119 25.19 -3.04 1.86
C GLU A 119 23.79 -2.50 1.50
N PRO A 120 23.60 -1.17 1.54
CA PRO A 120 22.27 -0.59 1.31
C PRO A 120 21.88 -0.64 -0.18
N PRO A 121 20.57 -0.56 -0.49
CA PRO A 121 20.10 -0.39 -1.86
C PRO A 121 20.75 0.81 -2.54
N GLY A 122 21.07 0.67 -3.82
CA GLY A 122 21.66 1.73 -4.62
C GLY A 122 23.18 1.93 -4.41
N ASP A 123 23.80 1.29 -3.42
CA ASP A 123 25.26 1.36 -3.24
C ASP A 123 25.97 0.83 -4.49
N ILE A 124 27.04 1.52 -4.89
CA ILE A 124 27.88 1.16 -6.04
C ILE A 124 29.27 0.91 -5.53
N HIS A 125 29.74 -0.33 -5.66
CA HIS A 125 31.06 -0.71 -5.18
C HIS A 125 31.79 -1.70 -6.06
N THR A 126 33.08 -1.83 -5.79
CA THR A 126 34.03 -2.66 -6.49
C THR A 126 34.59 -3.71 -5.54
N LEU A 127 34.15 -4.96 -5.68
CA LEU A 127 34.57 -6.07 -4.82
C LEU A 127 35.99 -6.54 -5.19
N GLU A 128 36.88 -6.51 -4.22
CA GLU A 128 38.23 -7.05 -4.31
C GLU A 128 38.48 -8.21 -3.34
N VAL A 129 39.24 -9.20 -3.82
CA VAL A 129 39.81 -10.26 -2.98
C VAL A 129 41.34 -10.11 -3.00
N PRO A 130 42.01 -9.96 -1.85
CA PRO A 130 43.46 -9.81 -1.79
C PRO A 130 44.25 -10.99 -2.38
N ASP A 131 45.45 -10.71 -2.89
CA ASP A 131 46.35 -11.73 -3.45
C ASP A 131 46.81 -12.80 -2.43
N ASP A 132 46.80 -12.49 -1.14
CA ASP A 132 47.16 -13.43 -0.06
C ASP A 132 46.00 -14.34 0.37
N VAL A 133 44.81 -14.18 -0.20
CA VAL A 133 43.61 -14.98 0.11
C VAL A 133 43.41 -16.05 -0.95
N PRO A 134 43.77 -17.33 -0.68
CA PRO A 134 43.65 -18.40 -1.67
C PRO A 134 42.18 -18.79 -1.96
N GLU A 135 41.29 -18.56 -0.99
CA GLU A 135 39.87 -18.87 -1.11
C GLU A 135 39.06 -17.94 -0.20
N MET A 136 38.03 -17.31 -0.77
CA MET A 136 37.01 -16.56 -0.04
C MET A 136 35.67 -17.28 -0.17
N ILE A 137 34.98 -17.46 0.96
CA ILE A 137 33.63 -18.02 1.00
C ILE A 137 32.73 -17.09 1.81
N THR A 138 31.69 -16.56 1.19
CA THR A 138 30.76 -15.62 1.84
C THR A 138 29.31 -16.02 1.52
N MET A 139 28.48 -16.08 2.54
CA MET A 139 27.03 -16.24 2.37
C MET A 139 26.41 -14.87 2.12
N PHE A 140 25.68 -14.74 1.03
CA PHE A 140 24.95 -13.52 0.68
C PHE A 140 23.44 -13.77 0.70
N HIS A 141 22.70 -12.83 1.29
CA HIS A 141 21.29 -12.62 1.03
C HIS A 141 21.17 -11.35 0.19
N VAL A 142 20.61 -11.45 -1.00
CA VAL A 142 20.51 -10.39 -1.99
C VAL A 142 19.06 -10.14 -2.32
N THR A 143 18.57 -8.95 -2.00
CA THR A 143 17.25 -8.48 -2.42
C THR A 143 17.38 -7.73 -3.74
N GLY A 144 16.55 -8.07 -4.73
CA GLY A 144 16.64 -7.51 -6.08
C GLY A 144 17.75 -8.15 -6.91
N ALA A 145 18.58 -7.31 -7.53
CA ALA A 145 19.58 -7.71 -8.52
C ALA A 145 20.91 -6.99 -8.31
N TYR A 146 21.98 -7.63 -8.78
CA TYR A 146 23.26 -6.99 -9.07
C TYR A 146 23.19 -6.38 -10.46
N ILE A 147 23.31 -5.06 -10.57
CA ILE A 147 23.49 -4.36 -11.84
C ILE A 147 25.00 -4.15 -11.98
N TYR A 148 25.65 -4.98 -12.79
CA TYR A 148 27.07 -4.78 -13.10
C TYR A 148 27.24 -3.47 -13.85
N VAL A 149 28.19 -2.63 -13.41
CA VAL A 149 28.48 -1.33 -14.02
C VAL A 149 29.96 -1.19 -14.35
N ASP A 150 30.28 -0.35 -15.32
CA ASP A 150 31.65 0.09 -15.55
C ASP A 150 32.10 1.16 -14.54
N GLN A 151 33.30 1.72 -14.72
CA GLN A 151 33.89 2.71 -13.81
C GLN A 151 33.15 4.05 -13.75
N ASP A 152 32.33 4.34 -14.76
CA ASP A 152 31.55 5.56 -14.86
C ASP A 152 30.09 5.34 -14.40
N GLY A 153 29.78 4.14 -13.89
CA GLY A 153 28.45 3.75 -13.41
C GLY A 153 27.50 3.32 -14.52
N ILE A 154 27.98 3.10 -15.75
CA ILE A 154 27.14 2.67 -16.86
C ILE A 154 26.83 1.17 -16.72
N PRO A 155 25.55 0.76 -16.75
CA PRO A 155 25.17 -0.65 -16.68
C PRO A 155 25.72 -1.47 -17.84
N VAL A 156 26.39 -2.58 -17.51
CA VAL A 156 26.96 -3.55 -18.47
C VAL A 156 26.36 -4.94 -18.35
N GLY A 157 25.56 -5.20 -17.32
CA GLY A 157 24.86 -6.48 -17.15
C GLY A 157 24.00 -6.52 -15.89
N VAL A 158 23.13 -7.52 -15.79
CA VAL A 158 22.24 -7.72 -14.63
C VAL A 158 22.30 -9.18 -14.19
N GLU A 159 22.29 -9.41 -12.88
CA GLU A 159 22.14 -10.72 -12.26
C GLU A 159 21.13 -10.66 -11.11
N ASP A 160 20.02 -11.38 -11.30
CA ASP A 160 18.88 -11.48 -10.40
C ASP A 160 18.56 -12.95 -10.02
N VAL A 161 17.46 -13.16 -9.29
CA VAL A 161 17.00 -14.51 -8.92
C VAL A 161 16.71 -15.42 -10.12
N PHE A 162 16.24 -14.85 -11.25
CA PHE A 162 15.86 -15.62 -12.43
C PHE A 162 17.09 -16.11 -13.21
N SER A 163 18.08 -15.24 -13.41
CA SER A 163 19.36 -15.60 -14.00
C SER A 163 20.14 -16.61 -13.12
N LYS A 164 20.08 -16.51 -11.78
CA LYS A 164 20.60 -17.53 -10.86
C LYS A 164 19.88 -18.87 -11.03
N LEU A 165 18.56 -18.84 -11.13
CA LEU A 165 17.73 -20.03 -11.34
C LEU A 165 18.08 -20.73 -12.67
N GLU A 166 18.22 -19.97 -13.76
CA GLU A 166 18.58 -20.51 -15.06
C GLU A 166 19.98 -21.14 -15.06
N LYS A 167 20.99 -20.45 -14.51
CA LYS A 167 22.36 -20.99 -14.34
C LYS A 167 22.34 -22.28 -13.52
N ALA A 168 21.56 -22.32 -12.44
CA ALA A 168 21.43 -23.49 -11.59
C ALA A 168 20.78 -24.68 -12.30
N LYS A 169 19.67 -24.46 -13.04
CA LYS A 169 19.01 -25.51 -13.84
C LYS A 169 19.97 -26.13 -14.83
N LYS A 170 20.66 -25.29 -15.61
CA LYS A 170 21.60 -25.72 -16.63
C LYS A 170 22.73 -26.55 -16.03
N HIS A 171 23.37 -26.04 -14.97
CA HIS A 171 24.48 -26.73 -14.32
C HIS A 171 24.05 -28.07 -13.72
N TYR A 172 22.92 -28.12 -13.01
CA TYR A 172 22.44 -29.38 -12.42
C TYR A 172 22.06 -30.44 -13.45
N GLU A 173 21.56 -30.04 -14.61
CA GLU A 173 21.40 -30.96 -15.74
C GLU A 173 22.75 -31.51 -16.23
N GLU A 174 23.73 -30.64 -16.47
CA GLU A 174 25.05 -31.00 -17.00
C GLU A 174 25.83 -31.95 -16.07
N VAL A 175 25.72 -31.77 -14.75
CA VAL A 175 26.42 -32.61 -13.75
C VAL A 175 25.62 -33.86 -13.32
N GLY A 176 24.49 -34.13 -13.97
CA GLY A 176 23.69 -35.34 -13.76
C GLY A 176 22.82 -35.35 -12.49
N LEU A 177 22.52 -34.19 -11.92
CA LEU A 177 21.53 -34.03 -10.84
C LEU A 177 20.11 -33.80 -11.39
N GLY A 178 20.01 -33.34 -12.64
CA GLY A 178 18.77 -33.00 -13.33
C GLY A 178 18.35 -31.55 -13.08
N ALA A 179 17.78 -30.90 -14.10
CA ALA A 179 17.35 -29.50 -14.02
C ALA A 179 16.36 -29.24 -12.85
N ASP A 180 15.49 -30.20 -12.54
CA ASP A 180 14.51 -30.11 -11.46
C ASP A 180 15.11 -30.14 -10.05
N TYR A 181 16.39 -30.52 -9.91
CA TYR A 181 17.08 -30.50 -8.63
C TYR A 181 17.03 -29.11 -7.98
N VAL A 182 17.04 -28.05 -8.80
CA VAL A 182 16.98 -26.66 -8.32
C VAL A 182 15.69 -26.34 -7.56
N ASN A 183 14.58 -27.05 -7.85
CA ASN A 183 13.27 -26.76 -7.27
C ASN A 183 13.25 -26.91 -5.75
N ARG A 184 14.22 -27.65 -5.18
CA ARG A 184 14.43 -27.76 -3.73
C ARG A 184 14.73 -26.41 -3.07
N PHE A 185 15.39 -25.51 -3.79
CA PHE A 185 15.79 -24.19 -3.30
C PHE A 185 14.79 -23.09 -3.68
N VAL A 186 13.87 -23.36 -4.62
CA VAL A 186 12.90 -22.36 -5.11
C VAL A 186 11.77 -22.18 -4.09
N ARG A 187 11.39 -20.94 -3.82
CA ARG A 187 10.17 -20.60 -3.07
C ARG A 187 9.25 -19.74 -3.91
N ARG A 188 8.02 -20.21 -4.04
CA ARG A 188 6.89 -19.57 -4.73
C ARG A 188 5.60 -20.02 -4.04
N PRO A 189 4.53 -19.22 -4.07
CA PRO A 189 3.22 -19.66 -3.64
C PRO A 189 2.82 -20.94 -4.39
N ARG A 190 2.33 -21.96 -3.68
CA ARG A 190 1.71 -23.12 -4.33
C ARG A 190 0.35 -22.69 -4.86
N LEU A 191 0.16 -22.67 -6.17
CA LEU A 191 -1.18 -22.77 -6.73
C LEU A 191 -1.75 -24.11 -6.23
N ALA A 192 -2.89 -24.07 -5.53
CA ALA A 192 -3.60 -25.30 -5.17
C ALA A 192 -3.83 -26.12 -6.45
N ASN A 193 -3.57 -27.43 -6.40
CA ASN A 193 -3.74 -28.35 -7.53
C ASN A 193 -5.15 -28.24 -8.13
N ILE A 194 -5.34 -27.33 -9.08
CA ILE A 194 -6.39 -27.44 -10.09
C ILE A 194 -5.73 -28.27 -11.20
N ALA A 195 -6.23 -29.49 -11.39
CA ALA A 195 -5.74 -30.36 -12.46
C ALA A 195 -5.95 -29.66 -13.80
N TYR A 196 -4.90 -29.04 -14.34
CA TYR A 196 -4.87 -28.51 -15.69
C TYR A 196 -4.01 -29.41 -16.57
N ASP A 197 -4.59 -29.74 -17.71
CA ASP A 197 -4.11 -30.72 -18.69
C ASP A 197 -2.81 -30.25 -19.38
N SER A 198 -1.94 -31.22 -19.63
CA SER A 198 -0.52 -31.11 -20.02
C SER A 198 -0.26 -30.61 -21.46
N LYS A 199 -0.72 -29.40 -21.81
CA LYS A 199 -0.42 -28.80 -23.14
C LYS A 199 0.11 -27.36 -23.15
N GLU A 200 0.21 -26.68 -22.01
CA GLU A 200 0.65 -25.27 -21.96
C GLU A 200 2.02 -25.04 -21.30
N GLU A 201 2.96 -25.99 -21.40
CA GLU A 201 4.34 -25.75 -20.95
C GLU A 201 5.14 -24.76 -21.83
N ASN A 202 4.60 -24.31 -22.97
CA ASN A 202 5.31 -23.43 -23.91
C ASN A 202 5.01 -21.93 -23.78
N HIS A 203 4.06 -21.49 -22.94
CA HIS A 203 3.73 -20.05 -22.84
C HIS A 203 4.42 -19.32 -21.68
N LEU A 204 4.99 -20.04 -20.71
CA LEU A 204 5.69 -19.43 -19.56
C LEU A 204 7.18 -19.13 -19.80
N LEU A 205 7.72 -19.47 -20.97
CA LEU A 205 9.06 -19.04 -21.41
C LEU A 205 9.04 -17.69 -22.16
N ALA A 206 7.87 -17.13 -22.45
CA ALA A 206 7.73 -15.90 -23.23
C ALA A 206 7.78 -14.60 -22.40
N ILE A 207 7.74 -14.69 -21.06
CA ILE A 207 7.75 -13.51 -20.18
C ILE A 207 9.18 -13.04 -19.87
N SER A 208 10.22 -13.81 -20.21
CA SER A 208 11.62 -13.48 -19.84
C SER A 208 12.48 -12.91 -20.97
N VAL A 209 11.93 -12.65 -22.16
CA VAL A 209 12.71 -12.20 -23.33
C VAL A 209 12.44 -10.73 -23.72
N LEU A 210 11.44 -10.07 -23.11
CA LEU A 210 11.07 -8.69 -23.46
C LEU A 210 11.83 -7.59 -22.68
N SER A 211 12.83 -7.94 -21.87
CA SER A 211 13.62 -6.95 -21.10
C SER A 211 15.00 -6.62 -21.70
N ILE A 212 15.34 -7.06 -22.91
CA ILE A 212 16.72 -6.91 -23.46
C ILE A 212 16.80 -6.10 -24.78
N LEU A 213 15.71 -5.47 -25.25
CA LEU A 213 15.78 -4.66 -26.49
C LEU A 213 15.14 -3.28 -26.35
N GLN A 214 15.75 -2.38 -25.57
CA GLN A 214 15.75 -0.93 -25.87
C GLN A 214 16.99 -0.25 -25.25
N PHE A 215 18.19 -0.65 -25.68
CA PHE A 215 19.40 0.16 -25.48
C PHE A 215 20.28 0.12 -26.72
N THR A 216 19.87 0.85 -27.75
CA THR A 216 20.78 1.41 -28.77
C THR A 216 20.04 2.49 -29.54
N SER A 217 20.38 3.76 -29.29
CA SER A 217 20.58 4.79 -30.32
C SER A 217 20.85 6.14 -29.63
N LEU A 218 22.12 6.51 -29.45
CA LEU A 218 22.54 7.91 -29.33
C LEU A 218 24.03 8.02 -29.66
N ILE A 219 24.32 8.45 -30.89
CA ILE A 219 25.61 9.02 -31.30
C ILE A 219 25.37 10.52 -31.58
N GLN A 220 26.27 11.32 -31.01
CA GLN A 220 26.31 12.79 -30.91
C GLN A 220 26.37 13.55 -32.25
N LEU A 221 25.94 14.83 -32.26
CA LEU A 221 26.78 16.06 -32.44
C LEU A 221 25.92 17.37 -32.65
N PRO A 222 26.48 18.61 -32.56
CA PRO A 222 25.90 19.72 -31.78
C PRO A 222 25.61 21.07 -32.51
N ARG A 223 25.07 22.04 -31.71
CA ARG A 223 25.20 23.54 -31.72
C ARG A 223 24.04 24.45 -32.24
N SER A 224 23.35 25.08 -31.26
CA SER A 224 23.05 26.54 -31.09
C SER A 224 22.04 27.27 -32.01
N PRO A 225 21.54 28.49 -31.66
CA PRO A 225 21.02 28.99 -30.37
C PRO A 225 19.69 29.83 -30.50
N GLU A 226 19.16 30.24 -29.34
CA GLU A 226 18.30 31.42 -29.05
C GLU A 226 16.77 31.30 -28.97
N ARG A 227 16.28 31.91 -27.86
CA ARG A 227 14.92 32.34 -27.45
C ARG A 227 14.06 31.23 -26.82
N SER A 228 13.66 31.27 -25.55
CA SER A 228 13.35 32.40 -24.67
C SER A 228 13.67 32.11 -23.20
N LEU A 229 14.30 33.08 -22.55
CA LEU A 229 14.89 33.03 -21.21
C LEU A 229 13.90 33.49 -20.13
N GLU A 230 12.61 33.11 -20.25
CA GLU A 230 11.56 33.50 -19.29
C GLU A 230 10.92 32.31 -18.54
N ARG A 231 11.34 31.06 -18.80
CA ARG A 231 10.82 29.87 -18.08
C ARG A 231 11.79 29.24 -17.07
N PHE A 232 12.96 29.82 -16.85
CA PHE A 232 14.00 29.22 -15.98
C PHE A 232 14.12 29.85 -14.58
N ALA A 233 13.28 30.83 -14.23
CA ALA A 233 13.37 31.53 -12.94
C ALA A 233 12.41 31.03 -11.85
N TRP A 234 11.57 30.00 -12.09
CA TRP A 234 10.59 29.53 -11.10
C TRP A 234 10.93 28.19 -10.42
N ARG A 235 11.94 27.44 -10.91
CA ARG A 235 12.28 26.09 -10.39
C ARG A 235 13.39 26.06 -9.33
N LEU A 236 13.82 27.21 -8.79
CA LEU A 236 14.92 27.27 -7.81
C LEU A 236 14.48 27.54 -6.35
N PHE A 237 13.18 27.55 -6.06
CA PHE A 237 12.67 27.66 -4.69
C PHE A 237 11.71 26.52 -4.39
N GLN A 238 12.25 25.37 -3.99
CA GLN A 238 11.80 24.58 -2.82
C GLN A 238 12.55 23.24 -2.75
N ALA A 239 13.61 23.22 -1.94
CA ALA A 239 13.95 22.10 -1.07
C ALA A 239 14.41 22.72 0.26
N PRO A 240 14.05 22.10 1.40
CA PRO A 240 15.06 21.21 1.98
C PRO A 240 14.49 19.87 2.42
N PHE A 241 15.39 18.87 2.37
CA PHE A 241 15.28 17.51 2.90
C PHE A 241 14.70 17.47 4.33
N SER A 242 13.87 16.45 4.60
CA SER A 242 13.82 15.77 5.89
C SER A 242 13.72 14.26 5.69
N ASP A 243 14.67 13.56 6.29
CA ASP A 243 14.80 12.11 6.36
C ASP A 243 13.61 11.39 7.02
N SER A 244 13.57 10.09 6.75
CA SER A 244 12.75 9.04 7.36
C SER A 244 11.29 8.96 6.88
N LEU A 245 11.07 8.09 5.88
CA LEU A 245 10.02 7.06 5.81
C LEU A 245 9.90 6.56 4.36
N GLY A 246 9.96 5.25 4.15
CA GLY A 246 9.47 4.58 2.94
C GLY A 246 10.54 3.92 2.08
N GLU A 247 10.37 2.62 1.84
CA GLU A 247 10.69 1.99 0.55
C GLU A 247 9.55 1.03 0.20
N PHE A 248 8.38 1.61 -0.07
CA PHE A 248 7.56 1.15 -1.19
C PHE A 248 8.17 1.76 -2.45
N MET A 249 8.19 0.97 -3.51
CA MET A 249 8.83 1.27 -4.79
C MET A 249 8.23 2.52 -5.44
N ILE A 250 8.83 3.69 -5.18
CA ILE A 250 8.62 4.89 -6.00
C ILE A 250 9.35 4.62 -7.33
N MET A 251 8.60 4.21 -8.35
CA MET A 251 9.05 4.39 -9.73
C MET A 251 9.33 5.88 -9.92
N GLU A 252 10.51 6.24 -10.46
CA GLU A 252 10.69 7.61 -10.94
C GLU A 252 9.55 7.89 -11.94
N PRO A 253 8.77 8.99 -11.79
CA PRO A 253 7.72 9.30 -12.73
C PRO A 253 8.37 9.55 -14.08
N THR A 254 8.19 8.64 -15.03
CA THR A 254 8.28 9.03 -16.43
C THR A 254 7.08 9.91 -16.68
N ASP A 255 7.30 11.22 -16.85
CA ASP A 255 6.27 12.23 -17.16
C ASP A 255 5.50 11.95 -18.48
N ALA A 256 5.79 10.85 -19.18
CA ALA A 256 5.22 10.51 -20.48
C ALA A 256 4.18 9.40 -20.35
N PHE A 257 3.00 9.63 -20.90
CA PHE A 257 1.97 8.63 -21.11
C PHE A 257 2.48 7.52 -22.04
N ASP A 258 2.54 6.29 -21.53
CA ASP A 258 2.83 5.08 -22.30
C ASP A 258 1.53 4.29 -22.53
N PRO A 259 0.98 4.30 -23.76
CA PRO A 259 -0.27 3.61 -24.08
C PRO A 259 -0.23 2.11 -23.79
N SER A 260 0.93 1.47 -24.01
CA SER A 260 1.08 0.02 -23.86
C SER A 260 1.09 -0.38 -22.38
N ILE A 261 1.80 0.38 -21.55
CA ILE A 261 1.82 0.14 -20.10
C ILE A 261 0.44 0.39 -19.52
N CYS A 262 -0.21 1.51 -19.89
CA CYS A 262 -1.55 1.84 -19.40
C CYS A 262 -2.56 0.76 -19.82
N ALA A 263 -2.53 0.30 -21.07
CA ALA A 263 -3.43 -0.76 -21.54
C ALA A 263 -3.18 -2.08 -20.78
N SER A 264 -1.92 -2.43 -20.53
CA SER A 264 -1.58 -3.62 -19.74
C SER A 264 -2.11 -3.54 -18.29
N LEU A 265 -2.02 -2.37 -17.65
CA LEU A 265 -2.55 -2.16 -16.30
C LEU A 265 -4.08 -2.22 -16.28
N HIS A 266 -4.74 -1.56 -17.24
CA HIS A 266 -6.19 -1.64 -17.43
C HIS A 266 -6.65 -3.09 -17.56
N ASN A 267 -6.04 -3.87 -18.45
CA ASN A 267 -6.47 -5.24 -18.74
C ASN A 267 -6.23 -6.17 -17.55
N LYS A 268 -5.19 -5.92 -16.75
CA LYS A 268 -5.00 -6.63 -15.47
C LYS A 268 -6.16 -6.36 -14.52
N ILE A 269 -6.62 -5.11 -14.38
CA ILE A 269 -7.79 -4.77 -13.56
C ILE A 269 -9.05 -5.50 -14.09
N VAL A 270 -9.31 -5.44 -15.39
CA VAL A 270 -10.43 -6.15 -16.01
C VAL A 270 -10.33 -7.66 -15.81
N SER A 271 -9.13 -8.23 -15.79
CA SER A 271 -8.92 -9.65 -15.48
C SER A 271 -9.34 -10.03 -14.05
N PHE A 272 -9.16 -9.14 -13.06
CA PHE A 272 -9.68 -9.37 -11.70
C PHE A 272 -11.21 -9.42 -11.70
N LEU A 273 -11.85 -8.49 -12.41
CA LEU A 273 -13.31 -8.39 -12.50
C LEU A 273 -13.95 -9.59 -13.21
N THR A 274 -13.29 -10.07 -14.28
CA THR A 274 -13.79 -11.19 -15.10
C THR A 274 -13.54 -12.57 -14.48
N GLN A 275 -12.57 -12.73 -13.56
CA GLN A 275 -12.29 -14.01 -12.89
C GLN A 275 -13.48 -14.57 -12.09
N GLN A 276 -14.40 -13.72 -11.62
CA GLN A 276 -15.60 -14.13 -10.88
C GLN A 276 -16.92 -13.91 -11.64
N ALA A 277 -16.88 -13.17 -12.76
CA ALA A 277 -18.06 -12.80 -13.55
C ALA A 277 -18.57 -13.88 -14.52
N LEU A 278 -18.19 -15.15 -14.33
CA LEU A 278 -18.70 -16.30 -15.10
C LEU A 278 -20.23 -16.50 -14.99
N ALA A 279 -20.91 -15.70 -14.17
CA ALA A 279 -22.34 -15.83 -13.87
C ALA A 279 -23.26 -15.19 -14.93
N HIS A 280 -22.78 -14.28 -15.77
CA HIS A 280 -23.62 -13.56 -16.75
C HIS A 280 -23.06 -13.67 -18.16
N ASN A 281 -23.95 -13.52 -19.14
CA ASN A 281 -23.75 -13.73 -20.58
C ASN A 281 -22.81 -12.65 -21.21
N ASN A 282 -21.82 -12.18 -20.47
CA ASN A 282 -20.94 -11.07 -20.81
C ASN A 282 -19.86 -11.52 -21.79
N VAL A 283 -19.44 -10.64 -22.68
CA VAL A 283 -18.38 -10.89 -23.65
C VAL A 283 -17.25 -9.92 -23.39
N LEU A 284 -16.04 -10.46 -23.28
CA LEU A 284 -14.83 -9.65 -23.27
C LEU A 284 -14.44 -9.38 -24.73
N VAL A 285 -14.42 -8.11 -25.10
CA VAL A 285 -13.97 -7.64 -26.41
C VAL A 285 -12.66 -6.91 -26.21
N HIS A 286 -11.60 -7.43 -26.81
CA HIS A 286 -10.34 -6.69 -26.93
C HIS A 286 -10.51 -5.63 -28.01
N ASN A 287 -10.03 -4.40 -27.76
CA ASN A 287 -10.21 -3.19 -28.56
C ASN A 287 -11.54 -2.45 -28.30
N PHE A 288 -11.43 -1.23 -27.77
CA PHE A 288 -12.56 -0.33 -27.50
C PHE A 288 -13.38 0.00 -28.75
N PHE A 289 -12.73 0.18 -29.91
CA PHE A 289 -13.43 0.49 -31.15
C PHE A 289 -14.23 -0.71 -31.68
N ASP A 290 -13.71 -1.93 -31.50
CA ASP A 290 -14.45 -3.15 -31.83
C ASP A 290 -15.61 -3.39 -30.85
N ALA A 291 -15.46 -2.97 -29.59
CA ALA A 291 -16.49 -3.09 -28.56
C ALA A 291 -17.72 -2.22 -28.84
N TYR A 292 -17.52 -0.97 -29.25
CA TYR A 292 -18.62 0.00 -29.45
C TYR A 292 -18.95 0.30 -30.93
N GLY A 293 -18.15 -0.20 -31.88
CA GLY A 293 -18.40 -0.10 -33.32
C GLY A 293 -18.50 1.33 -33.82
N ASP A 294 -19.55 1.61 -34.60
CA ASP A 294 -19.76 2.90 -35.28
C ASP A 294 -19.76 4.11 -34.30
N GLU A 295 -20.19 3.92 -33.05
CA GLU A 295 -20.19 4.98 -32.04
C GLU A 295 -18.78 5.39 -31.59
N ALA A 296 -17.86 4.42 -31.46
CA ALA A 296 -16.46 4.70 -31.16
C ALA A 296 -15.70 5.23 -32.38
N GLU A 297 -15.96 4.69 -33.57
CA GLU A 297 -15.34 5.19 -34.79
C GLU A 297 -15.73 6.64 -35.10
N ALA A 298 -16.94 7.08 -34.71
CA ALA A 298 -17.38 8.46 -34.86
C ALA A 298 -16.55 9.48 -34.06
N ILE A 299 -15.88 9.06 -32.98
CA ILE A 299 -15.05 9.93 -32.14
C ILE A 299 -13.55 9.79 -32.41
N ARG A 300 -13.13 8.82 -33.24
CA ARG A 300 -11.71 8.49 -33.46
C ARG A 300 -10.88 9.70 -33.92
N ASP A 301 -11.42 10.51 -34.83
CA ASP A 301 -10.76 11.70 -35.36
C ASP A 301 -10.64 12.85 -34.34
N CYS A 302 -11.35 12.77 -33.21
CA CYS A 302 -11.28 13.73 -32.11
C CYS A 302 -10.24 13.33 -31.03
N LEU A 303 -9.59 12.17 -31.18
CA LEU A 303 -8.62 11.64 -30.22
C LEU A 303 -7.18 11.76 -30.74
N THR A 304 -6.22 11.73 -29.83
CA THR A 304 -4.79 11.74 -30.17
C THR A 304 -4.27 10.33 -30.45
N GLU A 305 -3.25 10.19 -31.30
CA GLU A 305 -2.67 8.89 -31.66
C GLU A 305 -2.24 8.03 -30.45
N PRO A 306 -1.59 8.58 -29.39
CA PRO A 306 -1.27 7.79 -28.20
C PRO A 306 -2.53 7.24 -27.51
N LEU A 307 -3.59 8.04 -27.41
CA LEU A 307 -4.82 7.63 -26.75
C LEU A 307 -5.59 6.60 -27.59
N ILE A 308 -5.60 6.75 -28.91
CA ILE A 308 -6.12 5.73 -29.83
C ILE A 308 -5.40 4.39 -29.61
N ASN A 309 -4.06 4.40 -29.56
CA ASN A 309 -3.28 3.18 -29.30
C ASN A 309 -3.63 2.54 -27.95
N PHE A 310 -3.84 3.33 -26.90
CA PHE A 310 -4.32 2.81 -25.62
C PHE A 310 -5.69 2.13 -25.78
N LEU A 311 -6.66 2.82 -26.38
CA LEU A 311 -8.03 2.32 -26.56
C LEU A 311 -8.10 1.06 -27.47
N GLU A 312 -7.23 0.95 -28.46
CA GLU A 312 -7.13 -0.24 -29.31
C GLU A 312 -6.60 -1.48 -28.56
N ASN A 313 -5.92 -1.28 -27.43
CA ASN A 313 -5.26 -2.35 -26.68
C ASN A 313 -5.92 -2.65 -25.32
N ILE A 314 -7.04 -2.02 -24.98
CA ILE A 314 -7.78 -2.34 -23.74
C ILE A 314 -8.87 -3.41 -23.95
N ASP A 315 -9.16 -4.14 -22.88
CA ASP A 315 -10.25 -5.11 -22.81
C ASP A 315 -11.51 -4.44 -22.26
N ILE A 316 -12.62 -4.54 -23.00
CA ILE A 316 -13.93 -4.02 -22.61
C ILE A 316 -14.89 -5.20 -22.39
N MET A 317 -15.58 -5.21 -21.24
CA MET A 317 -16.63 -6.19 -20.98
C MET A 317 -17.99 -5.62 -21.40
N ILE A 318 -18.66 -6.31 -22.33
CA ILE A 318 -19.97 -5.94 -22.85
C ILE A 318 -21.02 -6.91 -22.34
N SER A 319 -22.19 -6.39 -21.97
CA SER A 319 -23.35 -7.22 -21.62
C SER A 319 -24.07 -7.65 -22.88
N ASN A 320 -24.40 -8.94 -23.00
CA ASN A 320 -25.36 -9.40 -24.01
C ASN A 320 -26.81 -9.27 -23.55
N ASP A 321 -27.08 -8.73 -22.36
CA ASP A 321 -28.42 -8.47 -21.87
C ASP A 321 -28.92 -7.09 -22.35
N PRO A 322 -29.92 -7.03 -23.25
CA PRO A 322 -30.45 -5.78 -23.78
C PRO A 322 -31.16 -4.90 -22.72
N GLU A 323 -31.49 -5.42 -21.53
CA GLU A 323 -32.07 -4.61 -20.43
C GLU A 323 -31.01 -4.05 -19.46
N SER A 324 -29.75 -4.49 -19.57
CA SER A 324 -28.66 -4.04 -18.68
C SER A 324 -27.97 -2.79 -19.19
N SER A 325 -27.54 -1.92 -18.28
CA SER A 325 -26.66 -0.78 -18.62
C SER A 325 -25.36 -1.32 -19.26
N PRO A 326 -24.91 -0.79 -20.41
CA PRO A 326 -23.68 -1.24 -21.08
C PRO A 326 -22.40 -0.84 -20.31
N VAL A 327 -22.55 -0.14 -19.18
CA VAL A 327 -21.48 0.55 -18.47
C VAL A 327 -20.95 -0.34 -17.35
N MET A 328 -19.71 -0.83 -17.53
CA MET A 328 -18.98 -1.66 -16.57
C MET A 328 -18.31 -0.83 -15.51
N ASN A 329 -18.52 -1.20 -14.23
CA ASN A 329 -17.72 -0.67 -13.14
C ASN A 329 -16.28 -1.18 -13.25
N PHE A 330 -15.37 -0.28 -13.60
CA PHE A 330 -13.94 -0.49 -13.61
C PHE A 330 -13.35 -0.47 -12.19
N ALA A 331 -13.96 0.33 -11.31
CA ALA A 331 -13.77 0.37 -9.86
C ALA A 331 -15.15 0.57 -9.20
N PRO A 332 -15.31 0.39 -7.87
CA PRO A 332 -16.62 0.54 -7.22
C PRO A 332 -17.33 1.88 -7.52
N HIS A 333 -16.55 2.94 -7.76
CA HIS A 333 -17.01 4.30 -8.03
C HIS A 333 -16.66 4.80 -9.45
N LEU A 334 -16.16 3.92 -10.33
CA LEU A 334 -15.74 4.28 -11.69
C LEU A 334 -16.25 3.29 -12.71
N CYS A 335 -16.60 3.79 -13.88
CA CYS A 335 -16.85 2.98 -15.06
C CYS A 335 -16.10 3.47 -16.28
N VAL A 336 -15.95 2.60 -17.27
CA VAL A 336 -15.53 3.03 -18.61
C VAL A 336 -16.77 3.60 -19.31
N PRO A 337 -16.78 4.90 -19.68
CA PRO A 337 -17.95 5.52 -20.29
C PRO A 337 -18.16 5.05 -21.74
N ASN A 338 -19.37 5.23 -22.26
CA ASN A 338 -19.61 5.05 -23.68
C ASN A 338 -18.84 6.12 -24.49
N PRO A 339 -18.53 5.88 -25.77
CA PRO A 339 -17.77 6.83 -26.60
C PRO A 339 -18.37 8.24 -26.64
N ASN A 340 -19.70 8.36 -26.65
CA ASN A 340 -20.40 9.65 -26.68
C ASN A 340 -20.34 10.43 -25.35
N GLU A 341 -19.91 9.79 -24.26
CA GLU A 341 -19.82 10.38 -22.92
C GLU A 341 -18.41 10.97 -22.64
N PHE A 342 -17.43 10.76 -23.50
CA PHE A 342 -16.07 11.30 -23.35
C PHE A 342 -16.06 12.84 -23.21
N TRP A 343 -17.02 13.53 -23.86
CA TRP A 343 -17.20 14.99 -23.78
C TRP A 343 -18.49 15.40 -23.04
N VAL A 344 -19.06 14.53 -22.20
CA VAL A 344 -20.35 14.81 -21.52
C VAL A 344 -20.33 16.12 -20.72
N LEU A 345 -19.16 16.53 -20.22
CA LEU A 345 -18.97 17.77 -19.50
C LEU A 345 -18.45 18.95 -20.35
N ASN A 346 -18.07 18.70 -21.59
CA ASN A 346 -17.67 19.71 -22.56
C ASN A 346 -18.84 20.12 -23.49
N GLY A 347 -20.08 19.96 -23.04
CA GLY A 347 -21.26 20.28 -23.85
C GLY A 347 -21.57 19.26 -24.96
N GLY A 348 -20.99 18.06 -24.88
CA GLY A 348 -21.23 16.96 -25.83
C GLY A 348 -20.17 16.84 -26.93
N LEU A 349 -20.47 16.14 -28.01
CA LEU A 349 -19.46 15.81 -29.04
C LEU A 349 -18.94 17.05 -29.80
N PRO A 350 -17.61 17.19 -30.03
CA PRO A 350 -17.01 18.32 -30.72
C PRO A 350 -17.63 18.67 -32.07
N ASN A 351 -17.92 17.63 -32.86
CA ASN A 351 -18.45 17.78 -34.21
C ASN A 351 -19.97 18.07 -34.24
N LEU A 352 -20.65 18.02 -33.09
CA LEU A 352 -22.12 18.15 -33.00
C LEU A 352 -22.57 19.35 -32.17
N SER A 353 -21.80 19.79 -31.17
CA SER A 353 -22.24 20.85 -30.26
C SER A 353 -22.12 22.27 -30.86
N GLY A 354 -21.16 22.48 -31.77
CA GLY A 354 -20.89 23.80 -32.35
C GLY A 354 -20.27 24.80 -31.37
N GLU A 355 -19.80 24.34 -30.21
CA GLU A 355 -19.14 25.12 -29.16
C GLU A 355 -17.61 24.90 -29.19
N ASP A 356 -16.84 25.82 -28.58
CA ASP A 356 -15.39 25.63 -28.40
C ASP A 356 -15.15 24.61 -27.28
N HIS A 357 -14.43 23.51 -27.60
CA HIS A 357 -14.13 22.45 -26.64
C HIS A 357 -12.79 22.70 -25.93
N GLU A 358 -12.76 22.44 -24.62
CA GLU A 358 -11.49 22.28 -23.93
C GLU A 358 -10.83 20.95 -24.33
N ASN A 359 -9.50 20.90 -24.31
CA ASN A 359 -8.73 19.78 -24.86
C ASN A 359 -8.54 18.64 -23.84
N TRP A 360 -9.63 18.21 -23.22
CA TRP A 360 -9.64 17.08 -22.28
C TRP A 360 -10.92 16.27 -22.44
N ILE A 361 -10.89 15.02 -21.98
CA ILE A 361 -12.05 14.11 -21.99
C ILE A 361 -12.20 13.42 -20.64
N VAL A 362 -13.39 12.87 -20.38
CA VAL A 362 -13.64 11.93 -19.29
C VAL A 362 -13.27 10.52 -19.78
N LEU A 363 -12.16 9.98 -19.29
CA LEU A 363 -11.67 8.64 -19.66
C LEU A 363 -12.26 7.53 -18.79
N TYR A 364 -12.52 7.83 -17.51
CA TYR A 364 -13.31 6.98 -16.62
C TYR A 364 -14.39 7.84 -15.95
N LEU A 365 -15.65 7.43 -16.03
CA LEU A 365 -16.76 8.20 -15.51
C LEU A 365 -17.07 7.75 -14.07
N GLY A 366 -17.38 8.70 -13.19
CA GLY A 366 -17.81 8.40 -11.83
C GLY A 366 -19.25 7.85 -11.82
N THR A 367 -19.50 6.78 -11.08
CA THR A 367 -20.83 6.13 -11.02
C THR A 367 -21.80 6.82 -10.07
N GLU A 368 -21.27 7.53 -9.06
CA GLU A 368 -22.03 8.39 -8.16
C GLU A 368 -21.87 9.86 -8.57
N GLN A 369 -22.57 10.82 -7.95
CA GLN A 369 -22.59 12.26 -8.33
C GLN A 369 -21.22 12.98 -8.25
N GLU A 370 -20.12 12.24 -8.10
CA GLU A 370 -18.74 12.70 -8.07
C GLU A 370 -18.09 12.40 -9.43
N ILE A 371 -17.64 13.43 -10.16
CA ILE A 371 -17.17 13.19 -11.52
C ILE A 371 -15.77 12.53 -11.52
N GLY A 372 -15.55 11.61 -12.47
CA GLY A 372 -14.45 10.63 -12.49
C GLY A 372 -13.09 11.16 -12.93
N ILE A 373 -12.43 10.44 -13.84
CA ILE A 373 -11.04 10.65 -14.26
C ILE A 373 -11.00 11.26 -15.65
N TYR A 374 -10.32 12.38 -15.73
CA TYR A 374 -10.15 13.17 -16.91
C TYR A 374 -8.75 12.97 -17.44
N ILE A 375 -8.57 13.07 -18.74
CA ILE A 375 -7.25 13.12 -19.36
C ILE A 375 -7.18 14.35 -20.26
N ASP A 376 -6.12 15.13 -20.08
CA ASP A 376 -5.77 16.23 -20.97
C ASP A 376 -5.16 15.66 -22.25
N LEU A 377 -5.69 16.01 -23.41
CA LEU A 377 -5.29 15.43 -24.69
C LEU A 377 -3.94 15.98 -25.19
N ASP A 378 -3.48 17.13 -24.69
CA ASP A 378 -2.17 17.70 -25.04
C ASP A 378 -1.03 17.05 -24.25
N THR A 379 -1.25 16.80 -22.96
CA THR A 379 -0.25 16.35 -22.01
C THR A 379 -0.38 14.87 -21.64
N HIS A 380 -1.55 14.28 -21.86
CA HIS A 380 -1.94 12.92 -21.47
C HIS A 380 -1.83 12.64 -19.97
N LEU A 381 -1.81 13.70 -19.16
CA LEU A 381 -1.94 13.59 -17.72
C LEU A 381 -3.42 13.53 -17.35
N CYS A 382 -3.70 12.93 -16.20
CA CYS A 382 -5.03 12.74 -15.66
C CYS A 382 -5.22 13.34 -14.26
N THR A 383 -6.48 13.60 -13.92
CA THR A 383 -6.90 14.07 -12.59
C THR A 383 -8.33 13.58 -12.29
N TRP A 384 -8.66 13.39 -11.01
CA TRP A 384 -10.05 13.26 -10.56
C TRP A 384 -10.70 14.64 -10.41
N GLN A 385 -11.97 14.80 -10.74
CA GLN A 385 -12.59 16.12 -10.70
C GLN A 385 -14.03 16.06 -10.24
N ARG A 386 -14.36 16.67 -9.11
CA ARG A 386 -15.76 16.77 -8.63
C ARG A 386 -16.48 18.04 -9.12
N GLU A 387 -15.75 19.04 -9.62
CA GLU A 387 -16.29 20.35 -10.04
C GLU A 387 -15.65 20.85 -11.34
N VAL A 388 -16.39 21.62 -12.14
CA VAL A 388 -16.16 21.97 -13.56
C VAL A 388 -14.83 22.71 -13.91
N MET A 389 -13.89 22.93 -12.98
CA MET A 389 -12.65 23.68 -13.28
C MET A 389 -11.34 22.87 -13.13
N PRO A 390 -10.74 22.38 -14.24
CA PRO A 390 -9.49 21.60 -14.26
C PRO A 390 -8.22 22.42 -13.99
N ARG A 391 -8.29 23.75 -14.06
CA ARG A 391 -7.12 24.65 -14.19
C ARG A 391 -6.34 24.91 -12.90
N MET A 392 -6.78 24.39 -11.76
CA MET A 392 -6.14 24.64 -10.45
C MET A 392 -5.58 23.38 -9.77
N ARG A 393 -5.57 22.23 -10.45
CA ARG A 393 -5.27 20.93 -9.81
C ARG A 393 -3.96 20.32 -10.32
N THR A 394 -3.36 19.48 -9.49
CA THR A 394 -2.19 18.67 -9.83
C THR A 394 -2.61 17.55 -10.77
N TRP A 395 -1.94 17.45 -11.91
CA TRP A 395 -2.16 16.41 -12.91
C TRP A 395 -1.09 15.31 -12.78
N TYR A 396 -1.49 14.06 -13.01
CA TYR A 396 -0.66 12.87 -12.78
C TYR A 396 -0.65 11.97 -14.02
N PRO A 397 0.41 11.19 -14.27
CA PRO A 397 0.39 10.19 -15.34
C PRO A 397 -0.75 9.18 -15.14
N LEU A 398 -1.47 8.83 -16.22
CA LEU A 398 -2.56 7.83 -16.14
C LEU A 398 -2.08 6.49 -15.58
N GLN A 399 -0.83 6.11 -15.88
CA GLN A 399 -0.19 4.92 -15.35
C GLN A 399 -0.21 4.89 -13.81
N THR A 400 -0.03 6.03 -13.15
CA THR A 400 -0.06 6.12 -11.67
C THR A 400 -1.44 5.78 -11.14
N ALA A 401 -2.50 6.30 -11.78
CA ALA A 401 -3.89 6.02 -11.40
C ALA A 401 -4.22 4.53 -11.57
N LEU A 402 -3.88 3.96 -12.73
CA LEU A 402 -4.13 2.55 -13.04
C LEU A 402 -3.33 1.61 -12.14
N GLN A 403 -2.08 1.94 -11.84
CA GLN A 403 -1.27 1.15 -10.92
C GLN A 403 -1.84 1.19 -9.50
N LEU A 404 -2.31 2.36 -9.04
CA LEU A 404 -2.97 2.49 -7.75
C LEU A 404 -4.22 1.59 -7.67
N TRP A 405 -5.16 1.68 -8.62
CA TRP A 405 -6.36 0.84 -8.56
C TRP A 405 -6.02 -0.64 -8.66
N LEU A 406 -5.03 -1.03 -9.47
CA LEU A 406 -4.54 -2.40 -9.53
C LEU A 406 -4.00 -2.88 -8.16
N ASN A 407 -3.27 -2.02 -7.44
CA ASN A 407 -2.79 -2.33 -6.09
C ASN A 407 -3.98 -2.50 -5.11
N ILE A 408 -5.02 -1.68 -5.24
CA ILE A 408 -6.22 -1.79 -4.39
C ILE A 408 -6.97 -3.10 -4.67
N TYR A 409 -7.11 -3.52 -5.94
CA TYR A 409 -7.63 -4.85 -6.28
C TYR A 409 -6.75 -5.97 -5.73
N ALA A 410 -5.43 -5.87 -5.89
CA ALA A 410 -4.48 -6.88 -5.41
C ALA A 410 -4.50 -7.01 -3.86
N SER A 411 -4.79 -5.93 -3.13
CA SER A 411 -4.98 -5.96 -1.68
C SER A 411 -6.25 -6.69 -1.23
N GLY A 412 -7.21 -6.87 -2.16
CA GLY A 412 -8.53 -7.42 -1.86
C GLY A 412 -9.51 -6.39 -1.29
N ARG A 413 -9.14 -5.10 -1.23
CA ARG A 413 -10.02 -3.98 -0.86
C ARG A 413 -11.07 -3.72 -1.93
N PHE A 414 -10.69 -3.69 -3.21
CA PHE A 414 -11.67 -3.81 -4.29
C PHE A 414 -11.86 -5.28 -4.63
N GLN A 415 -13.12 -5.70 -4.76
CA GLN A 415 -13.44 -7.07 -5.13
C GLN A 415 -14.49 -7.13 -6.21
N PRO A 416 -14.43 -8.15 -7.09
CA PRO A 416 -15.55 -8.46 -7.95
C PRO A 416 -16.79 -8.74 -7.11
N SER A 417 -17.94 -8.24 -7.55
CA SER A 417 -19.19 -8.56 -6.88
C SER A 417 -19.65 -9.97 -7.19
N VAL A 418 -20.16 -10.67 -6.18
CA VAL A 418 -20.66 -12.05 -6.32
C VAL A 418 -22.18 -12.03 -6.42
N GLY A 419 -22.72 -12.58 -7.52
CA GLY A 419 -24.16 -12.88 -7.63
C GLY A 419 -25.08 -11.70 -7.98
N LEU A 420 -24.58 -10.64 -8.61
CA LEU A 420 -25.39 -9.51 -9.08
C LEU A 420 -25.67 -9.60 -10.58
N GLU A 421 -26.90 -9.27 -10.96
CA GLU A 421 -27.48 -9.51 -12.28
C GLU A 421 -26.98 -8.55 -13.39
N ALA A 422 -26.27 -7.47 -13.03
CA ALA A 422 -25.92 -6.37 -13.95
C ALA A 422 -24.42 -6.02 -13.97
N ILE A 423 -23.93 -5.58 -15.14
CA ILE A 423 -22.54 -5.14 -15.37
C ILE A 423 -22.16 -3.88 -14.57
N SER A 424 -23.14 -3.03 -14.25
CA SER A 424 -22.98 -1.83 -13.41
C SER A 424 -22.69 -2.14 -11.93
N ASP A 425 -22.67 -3.42 -11.57
CA ASP A 425 -22.46 -3.88 -10.20
C ASP A 425 -21.23 -4.78 -10.08
N THR A 426 -20.27 -4.68 -10.99
CA THR A 426 -19.16 -5.64 -11.13
C THR A 426 -18.05 -5.50 -10.10
N ALA A 427 -17.95 -4.37 -9.39
CA ALA A 427 -16.94 -4.12 -8.38
C ALA A 427 -17.56 -3.57 -7.08
N ASN A 428 -17.10 -4.08 -5.94
CA ASN A 428 -17.49 -3.61 -4.61
C ASN A 428 -16.24 -3.21 -3.80
N HIS A 429 -16.42 -2.24 -2.91
CA HIS A 429 -15.41 -1.79 -1.95
C HIS A 429 -15.58 -2.52 -0.61
N ARG A 430 -14.57 -3.27 -0.15
CA ARG A 430 -14.51 -3.77 1.24
C ARG A 430 -13.98 -2.68 2.15
N ARG A 431 -14.78 -2.29 3.14
CA ARG A 431 -14.43 -1.21 4.07
C ARG A 431 -13.45 -1.64 5.16
N TYR A 432 -13.31 -2.94 5.36
CA TYR A 432 -12.34 -3.51 6.29
C TYR A 432 -11.71 -4.78 5.71
N ILE A 433 -10.37 -4.79 5.64
CA ILE A 433 -9.55 -5.97 5.35
C ILE A 433 -8.48 -6.17 6.43
N ALA A 434 -7.98 -7.41 6.59
CA ALA A 434 -6.99 -7.74 7.61
C ALA A 434 -5.68 -6.92 7.52
N ALA A 435 -5.35 -6.41 6.33
CA ALA A 435 -4.20 -5.54 6.13
C ALA A 435 -4.36 -4.20 6.88
N ASP A 436 -5.58 -3.67 6.98
CA ASP A 436 -5.87 -2.39 7.65
C ASP A 436 -5.58 -2.51 9.14
N LEU A 437 -6.15 -3.55 9.78
CA LEU A 437 -5.86 -3.87 11.18
C LEU A 437 -4.36 -4.05 11.42
N THR A 438 -3.68 -4.76 10.52
CA THR A 438 -2.23 -4.99 10.65
C THR A 438 -1.45 -3.68 10.59
N ARG A 439 -1.79 -2.80 9.64
CA ARG A 439 -1.17 -1.47 9.47
C ARG A 439 -1.42 -0.59 10.69
N ASP A 440 -2.65 -0.51 11.18
CA ASP A 440 -3.01 0.37 12.29
C ASP A 440 -2.46 -0.13 13.64
N LEU A 441 -2.47 -1.44 13.89
CA LEU A 441 -1.82 -2.03 15.06
C LEU A 441 -0.30 -1.84 15.03
N LYS A 442 0.33 -1.89 13.84
CA LYS A 442 1.75 -1.62 13.67
C LYS A 442 2.08 -0.16 13.95
N ALA A 443 1.33 0.79 13.39
CA ALA A 443 1.51 2.22 13.66
C ALA A 443 1.31 2.53 15.16
N TYR A 444 0.27 1.97 15.77
CA TYR A 444 0.02 2.07 17.20
C TYR A 444 1.20 1.51 18.02
N HIS A 445 1.66 0.30 17.71
CA HIS A 445 2.81 -0.30 18.37
C HIS A 445 4.08 0.57 18.25
N ASN A 446 4.36 1.11 17.07
CA ASN A 446 5.52 1.96 16.84
C ASN A 446 5.44 3.25 17.68
N LEU A 447 4.25 3.86 17.79
CA LEU A 447 4.03 5.01 18.68
C LEU A 447 4.26 4.64 20.14
N LEU A 448 3.75 3.50 20.62
CA LEU A 448 3.98 3.04 21.99
C LEU A 448 5.49 2.90 22.29
N VAL A 449 6.25 2.31 21.36
CA VAL A 449 7.71 2.18 21.47
C VAL A 449 8.39 3.54 21.51
N ALA A 450 7.99 4.49 20.65
CA ALA A 450 8.56 5.83 20.64
C ALA A 450 8.31 6.58 21.95
N ILE A 451 7.11 6.47 22.53
CA ILE A 451 6.79 7.05 23.85
C ILE A 451 7.63 6.38 24.95
N GLN A 452 7.65 5.04 24.99
CA GLN A 452 8.38 4.30 26.03
C GLN A 452 9.89 4.55 25.99
N SER A 453 10.47 4.67 24.79
CA SER A 453 11.89 4.96 24.63
C SER A 453 12.31 6.30 25.26
N ARG A 454 11.36 7.22 25.47
CA ARG A 454 11.57 8.53 26.11
C ARG A 454 11.05 8.60 27.54
N SER A 455 10.36 7.58 28.04
CA SER A 455 9.76 7.58 29.37
C SER A 455 10.71 6.94 30.42
N PRO A 456 10.98 7.60 31.55
CA PRO A 456 11.82 7.05 32.60
C PRO A 456 11.10 5.94 33.38
N GLY A 457 11.44 4.67 33.12
CA GLY A 457 11.05 3.53 33.96
C GLY A 457 9.81 2.75 33.53
N ASN A 458 9.28 2.98 32.33
CA ASN A 458 8.16 2.21 31.80
C ASN A 458 8.63 0.90 31.11
N THR A 459 8.03 -0.22 31.50
CA THR A 459 8.19 -1.51 30.83
C THR A 459 6.99 -1.79 29.92
N THR A 460 7.24 -2.31 28.73
CA THR A 460 6.20 -2.80 27.82
C THR A 460 5.41 -3.96 28.46
N SER A 461 4.11 -3.78 28.73
CA SER A 461 3.21 -4.89 29.08
C SER A 461 2.92 -5.72 27.84
N ASP A 462 3.05 -7.04 27.89
CA ASP A 462 2.67 -7.95 26.77
C ASP A 462 1.16 -8.22 26.70
N GLU A 463 0.34 -7.54 27.51
CA GLU A 463 -1.10 -7.70 27.51
C GLU A 463 -1.75 -7.12 26.24
N LEU A 464 -2.48 -7.97 25.52
CA LEU A 464 -3.31 -7.58 24.39
C LEU A 464 -4.74 -7.30 24.88
N GLY A 465 -5.37 -6.31 24.27
CA GLY A 465 -6.76 -5.95 24.52
C GLY A 465 -6.91 -4.67 25.33
N LEU A 466 -7.37 -3.60 24.69
CA LEU A 466 -7.77 -2.35 25.34
C LEU A 466 -9.15 -2.45 25.98
N VAL A 467 -10.04 -3.28 25.41
CA VAL A 467 -11.41 -3.50 25.90
C VAL A 467 -11.71 -5.00 25.90
N GLY A 468 -12.38 -5.47 26.95
CA GLY A 468 -12.77 -6.87 27.09
C GLY A 468 -13.89 -7.29 26.14
N GLU A 469 -13.85 -8.55 25.70
CA GLU A 469 -14.81 -9.12 24.74
C GLU A 469 -16.27 -9.03 25.22
N GLU A 470 -16.51 -9.18 26.53
CA GLU A 470 -17.86 -9.07 27.12
C GLU A 470 -18.47 -7.69 26.92
N THR A 471 -17.68 -6.62 27.11
CA THR A 471 -18.12 -5.24 26.89
C THR A 471 -18.37 -4.97 25.41
N LEU A 472 -17.47 -5.42 24.53
CA LEU A 472 -17.68 -5.28 23.08
C LEU A 472 -18.95 -6.01 22.61
N ASN A 473 -19.23 -7.20 23.16
CA ASN A 473 -20.46 -7.94 22.87
C ASN A 473 -21.71 -7.24 23.41
N LYS A 474 -21.64 -6.68 24.63
CA LYS A 474 -22.75 -5.96 25.27
C LYS A 474 -23.23 -4.77 24.42
N PHE A 475 -22.29 -4.05 23.81
CA PHE A 475 -22.59 -2.86 22.99
C PHE A 475 -22.58 -3.15 21.48
N HIS A 476 -22.58 -4.42 21.08
CA HIS A 476 -22.61 -4.85 19.67
C HIS A 476 -21.49 -4.24 18.80
N ILE A 477 -20.30 -4.03 19.37
CA ILE A 477 -19.15 -3.51 18.63
C ILE A 477 -18.54 -4.64 17.78
N SER A 478 -18.47 -4.40 16.46
CA SER A 478 -18.02 -5.33 15.41
C SER A 478 -17.01 -4.67 14.46
N GLY A 479 -16.57 -5.42 13.43
CA GLY A 479 -15.71 -4.91 12.36
C GLY A 479 -14.31 -4.51 12.83
N PHE A 480 -13.72 -3.53 12.14
CA PHE A 480 -12.37 -3.05 12.42
C PHE A 480 -12.19 -2.66 13.90
N LEU A 481 -13.14 -1.92 14.46
CA LEU A 481 -13.03 -1.36 15.80
C LEU A 481 -12.96 -2.45 16.88
N ARG A 482 -13.75 -3.52 16.72
CA ARG A 482 -13.71 -4.68 17.61
C ARG A 482 -12.34 -5.34 17.58
N ASP A 483 -11.85 -5.63 16.38
CA ASP A 483 -10.57 -6.31 16.21
C ASP A 483 -9.41 -5.44 16.70
N TYR A 484 -9.47 -4.13 16.46
CA TYR A 484 -8.52 -3.18 17.01
C TYR A 484 -8.51 -3.22 18.54
N PHE A 485 -9.67 -3.11 19.20
CA PHE A 485 -9.72 -3.13 20.66
C PHE A 485 -9.25 -4.45 21.28
N LEU A 486 -9.47 -5.60 20.62
CA LEU A 486 -9.03 -6.90 21.11
C LEU A 486 -7.53 -7.16 20.90
N ASN A 487 -6.94 -6.59 19.85
CA ASN A 487 -5.56 -6.86 19.44
C ASN A 487 -4.58 -5.72 19.77
N ALA A 488 -5.06 -4.51 20.07
CA ALA A 488 -4.22 -3.40 20.47
C ALA A 488 -3.58 -3.69 21.84
N ARG A 489 -2.26 -3.47 21.89
CA ARG A 489 -1.45 -3.69 23.09
C ARG A 489 -1.79 -2.66 24.16
N ARG A 490 -1.98 -3.10 25.40
CA ARG A 490 -2.17 -2.21 26.55
C ARG A 490 -0.82 -1.70 27.06
N PRO A 491 -0.54 -0.38 27.02
CA PRO A 491 0.68 0.15 27.63
C PRO A 491 0.52 0.36 29.14
N SER A 492 1.63 0.68 29.80
CA SER A 492 1.69 1.00 31.23
C SER A 492 1.40 2.48 31.56
N PHE A 493 1.11 3.29 30.54
CA PHE A 493 0.87 4.73 30.66
C PHE A 493 -0.54 5.08 30.15
N ALA A 494 -1.04 6.26 30.51
CA ALA A 494 -2.43 6.65 30.28
C ALA A 494 -2.65 7.51 29.03
N TYR A 495 -1.66 8.33 28.63
CA TYR A 495 -1.81 9.32 27.56
C TYR A 495 -1.01 8.94 26.31
N ILE A 496 -1.72 8.76 25.19
CA ILE A 496 -1.13 8.43 23.88
C ILE A 496 -0.67 9.68 23.12
N ALA A 497 -1.29 10.82 23.41
CA ALA A 497 -1.01 12.14 22.85
C ALA A 497 -1.47 13.21 23.86
N PRO A 498 -1.10 14.50 23.69
CA PRO A 498 -1.43 15.54 24.67
C PRO A 498 -2.94 15.60 24.97
N GLY A 499 -3.32 15.33 26.22
CA GLY A 499 -4.71 15.30 26.67
C GLY A 499 -5.60 14.18 26.09
N LEU A 500 -5.03 13.22 25.34
CA LEU A 500 -5.76 12.08 24.78
C LEU A 500 -5.41 10.80 25.52
N GLN A 501 -6.40 10.16 26.11
CA GLN A 501 -6.25 8.98 26.96
C GLN A 501 -6.40 7.68 26.18
N ILE A 502 -5.80 6.62 26.69
CA ILE A 502 -6.01 5.25 26.21
C ILE A 502 -7.21 4.67 26.96
N PRO A 503 -8.26 4.22 26.26
CA PRO A 503 -9.48 3.76 26.90
C PRO A 503 -9.24 2.47 27.67
N SER A 504 -10.04 2.28 28.73
CA SER A 504 -10.12 1.02 29.46
C SER A 504 -11.51 0.40 29.30
N THR A 505 -11.62 -0.91 29.55
CA THR A 505 -12.91 -1.62 29.56
C THR A 505 -13.93 -0.95 30.47
N THR A 506 -13.51 -0.55 31.68
CA THR A 506 -14.36 0.11 32.66
C THR A 506 -14.83 1.47 32.15
N TRP A 507 -13.91 2.27 31.62
CA TRP A 507 -14.22 3.58 31.08
C TRP A 507 -15.23 3.50 29.91
N LEU A 508 -14.99 2.62 28.94
CA LEU A 508 -15.89 2.48 27.79
C LEU A 508 -17.27 2.00 28.23
N GLN A 509 -17.33 1.11 29.22
CA GLN A 509 -18.60 0.65 29.76
C GLN A 509 -19.38 1.78 30.45
N GLU A 510 -18.70 2.56 31.29
CA GLU A 510 -19.31 3.70 32.01
C GLU A 510 -19.85 4.75 31.04
N ILE A 511 -19.02 5.18 30.06
CA ILE A 511 -19.40 6.25 29.14
C ILE A 511 -20.58 5.84 28.24
N LEU A 512 -20.61 4.59 27.78
CA LEU A 512 -21.71 4.09 26.95
C LEU A 512 -22.97 3.83 27.78
N ASP A 513 -22.85 3.37 29.02
CA ASP A 513 -24.02 3.22 29.92
C ASP A 513 -24.65 4.60 30.25
N GLU A 514 -23.84 5.65 30.43
CA GLU A 514 -24.30 7.03 30.68
C GLU A 514 -24.94 7.69 29.45
N ASP A 515 -24.42 7.43 28.25
CA ASP A 515 -24.90 7.93 26.97
C ASP A 515 -26.20 7.26 26.47
N ARG A 516 -26.91 6.54 27.35
CA ARG A 516 -28.10 5.70 27.04
C ARG A 516 -27.81 4.61 26.01
N GLY A 517 -26.59 4.07 26.03
CA GLY A 517 -25.97 3.23 25.00
C GLY A 517 -26.57 1.85 24.72
N SER A 518 -27.85 1.60 25.00
CA SER A 518 -28.59 0.51 24.34
C SER A 518 -29.50 1.01 23.22
N GLU A 519 -30.16 2.17 23.38
CA GLU A 519 -31.15 2.64 22.38
C GLU A 519 -30.50 3.33 21.16
N ARG A 520 -29.33 3.97 21.34
CA ARG A 520 -28.58 4.64 20.26
C ARG A 520 -27.91 3.64 19.31
N TYR A 521 -27.50 2.48 19.86
CA TYR A 521 -26.81 1.41 19.14
C TYR A 521 -27.76 0.25 18.73
N GLU A 522 -29.00 0.20 19.22
CA GLU A 522 -30.07 -0.70 18.74
C GLU A 522 -30.59 -0.33 17.35
N PHE A 523 -30.29 0.86 16.82
CA PHE A 523 -30.67 1.26 15.46
C PHE A 523 -29.85 0.59 14.35
N VAL A 524 -28.88 -0.26 14.70
CA VAL A 524 -28.31 -1.21 13.76
C VAL A 524 -29.31 -2.35 13.56
N ARG A 525 -30.22 -2.09 12.60
CA ARG A 525 -31.16 -2.99 11.92
C ARG A 525 -32.56 -3.15 12.55
N ARG A 526 -33.54 -2.58 11.82
CA ARG A 526 -34.98 -2.92 11.90
C ARG A 526 -35.30 -4.38 11.54
N ASP A 527 -34.31 -5.22 11.22
CA ASP A 527 -34.49 -6.63 10.85
C ASP A 527 -33.64 -7.66 11.63
N GLY A 528 -32.85 -7.23 12.64
CA GLY A 528 -32.24 -8.15 13.61
C GLY A 528 -31.20 -9.13 13.05
N LYS A 529 -30.58 -8.85 11.90
CA LYS A 529 -29.43 -9.61 11.41
C LYS A 529 -28.13 -8.94 11.81
N VAL A 530 -27.18 -9.64 12.39
CA VAL A 530 -25.80 -9.12 12.55
C VAL A 530 -25.15 -9.10 11.16
N LEU A 531 -24.58 -7.97 10.72
CA LEU A 531 -23.73 -7.94 9.52
C LEU A 531 -22.60 -8.95 9.75
N ARG A 532 -22.52 -9.96 8.89
CA ARG A 532 -21.35 -10.81 8.81
C ARG A 532 -20.37 -10.16 7.85
N ASP A 533 -19.07 -10.34 8.09
CA ASP A 533 -17.97 -9.83 7.26
C ASP A 533 -18.03 -10.27 5.78
N ASP A 534 -18.96 -11.16 5.42
CA ASP A 534 -19.13 -11.75 4.10
C ASP A 534 -20.39 -11.29 3.34
N GLU A 535 -21.22 -10.36 3.85
CA GLU A 535 -22.39 -9.84 3.12
C GLU A 535 -22.00 -8.71 2.13
N PRO A 536 -22.15 -8.88 0.79
CA PRO A 536 -21.90 -7.83 -0.17
C PRO A 536 -23.14 -6.93 -0.36
N ARG A 537 -22.90 -5.62 -0.27
CA ARG A 537 -23.72 -4.48 -0.73
C ARG A 537 -25.08 -4.30 -0.05
N GLU A 538 -25.27 -3.18 0.66
CA GLU A 538 -26.61 -2.62 0.89
C GLU A 538 -26.99 -1.67 -0.26
N PRO A 539 -28.27 -1.59 -0.66
CA PRO A 539 -28.68 -1.01 -1.96
C PRO A 539 -28.82 0.52 -1.96
N ASP A 540 -28.74 1.13 -3.15
CA ASP A 540 -28.74 2.57 -3.45
C ASP A 540 -29.80 3.44 -2.75
N TRP A 541 -30.92 2.88 -2.29
CA TRP A 541 -31.98 3.66 -1.66
C TRP A 541 -31.70 4.05 -0.19
N MET A 542 -30.61 3.54 0.42
CA MET A 542 -30.07 4.08 1.68
C MET A 542 -29.12 5.28 1.49
N GLN A 543 -28.63 5.54 0.27
CA GLN A 543 -27.77 6.70 -0.02
C GLN A 543 -28.54 8.00 -0.29
N GLN A 544 -29.86 7.95 -0.55
CA GLN A 544 -30.64 9.12 -0.94
C GLN A 544 -30.96 10.11 0.22
N GLY A 545 -30.27 9.99 1.35
CA GLY A 545 -30.51 10.75 2.56
C GLY A 545 -29.38 11.65 3.01
N SER A 546 -28.56 12.27 2.15
CA SER A 546 -27.56 13.32 2.52
C SER A 546 -26.57 12.95 3.65
N SER A 547 -26.43 11.68 3.98
CA SER A 547 -25.77 11.26 5.20
C SER A 547 -25.10 9.92 4.90
N ASN A 548 -23.86 9.99 4.42
CA ASN A 548 -22.98 8.88 4.06
C ASN A 548 -22.53 8.04 5.28
N TRP A 549 -23.36 8.00 6.33
CA TRP A 549 -23.05 7.48 7.65
C TRP A 549 -23.29 5.99 7.71
N VAL A 550 -22.25 5.21 8.01
CA VAL A 550 -22.34 3.73 8.06
C VAL A 550 -22.02 3.13 9.43
N GLY A 551 -22.08 3.95 10.48
CA GLY A 551 -21.92 3.53 11.86
C GLY A 551 -21.91 4.75 12.79
N GLU A 552 -22.27 4.56 14.06
CA GLU A 552 -22.15 5.61 15.07
C GLU A 552 -20.67 5.72 15.51
N PRO A 553 -20.06 6.92 15.45
CA PRO A 553 -18.68 7.14 15.88
C PRO A 553 -18.45 6.77 17.34
N LEU A 554 -17.31 6.12 17.62
CA LEU A 554 -16.91 5.74 18.98
C LEU A 554 -15.54 6.33 19.33
N PRO A 555 -15.36 6.82 20.58
CA PRO A 555 -14.09 7.38 21.01
C PRO A 555 -13.00 6.29 21.10
N LEU A 556 -11.99 6.39 20.25
CA LEU A 556 -10.77 5.57 20.25
C LEU A 556 -9.75 6.08 21.28
N PHE A 557 -9.56 7.39 21.35
CA PHE A 557 -8.71 8.06 22.32
C PHE A 557 -9.45 9.26 22.92
N PRO A 558 -10.15 9.09 24.05
CA PRO A 558 -10.96 10.14 24.64
C PRO A 558 -10.13 11.30 25.16
N GLY A 559 -10.64 12.51 24.95
CA GLY A 559 -10.13 13.77 25.48
C GLY A 559 -11.04 14.39 26.54
N PRO A 560 -10.81 15.66 26.92
CA PRO A 560 -11.67 16.37 27.86
C PRO A 560 -13.07 16.67 27.28
N LYS A 561 -13.98 17.15 28.12
CA LYS A 561 -15.30 17.63 27.70
C LYS A 561 -15.16 18.77 26.68
N ILE A 562 -16.02 18.75 25.67
CA ILE A 562 -16.14 19.82 24.70
C ILE A 562 -16.70 21.06 25.38
N GLU A 563 -16.06 22.20 25.16
CA GLU A 563 -16.52 23.51 25.64
C GLU A 563 -17.36 24.20 24.58
N SER A 564 -16.90 24.19 23.33
CA SER A 564 -17.61 24.72 22.17
C SER A 564 -17.18 24.02 20.88
N VAL A 565 -18.05 24.03 19.87
CA VAL A 565 -17.76 23.57 18.50
C VAL A 565 -18.25 24.60 17.48
N SER A 566 -17.78 24.53 16.24
CA SER A 566 -18.24 25.38 15.16
C SER A 566 -19.74 25.20 14.92
N ALA A 567 -20.39 26.25 14.39
CA ALA A 567 -21.80 26.19 14.07
C ALA A 567 -22.15 25.15 12.99
N VAL A 568 -21.20 24.78 12.13
CA VAL A 568 -21.37 23.72 11.12
C VAL A 568 -21.38 22.36 11.82
N PHE A 569 -20.38 22.09 12.64
CA PHE A 569 -20.28 20.84 13.39
C PHE A 569 -21.47 20.64 14.34
N GLU A 570 -21.90 21.70 15.02
CA GLU A 570 -23.08 21.68 15.90
C GLU A 570 -24.35 21.23 15.14
N ARG A 571 -24.55 21.69 13.90
CA ARG A 571 -25.72 21.34 13.10
C ARG A 571 -25.68 19.92 12.54
N GLU A 572 -24.49 19.48 12.14
CA GLU A 572 -24.35 18.27 11.31
C GLU A 572 -23.89 17.06 12.13
N ASN A 573 -23.01 17.27 13.11
CA ASN A 573 -22.19 16.21 13.71
C ASN A 573 -22.24 16.12 15.24
N ALA A 574 -22.62 17.17 15.97
CA ALA A 574 -22.60 17.16 17.45
C ALA A 574 -23.46 16.05 18.06
N LYS A 575 -24.52 15.63 17.35
CA LYS A 575 -25.38 14.51 17.70
C LYS A 575 -24.69 13.13 17.67
N PHE A 576 -23.43 13.03 17.25
CA PHE A 576 -22.66 11.77 17.20
C PHE A 576 -21.63 11.65 18.33
N LEU A 577 -21.40 12.73 19.08
CA LEU A 577 -20.46 12.72 20.19
C LEU A 577 -21.03 11.90 21.35
N VAL A 578 -20.17 11.08 21.95
CA VAL A 578 -20.52 10.28 23.12
C VAL A 578 -20.30 11.16 24.35
N ASP A 579 -21.37 11.46 25.07
CA ASP A 579 -21.31 12.29 26.28
C ASP A 579 -20.55 13.64 26.10
N GLY A 580 -20.56 14.20 24.88
CA GLY A 580 -19.92 15.48 24.57
C GLY A 580 -18.41 15.55 24.87
N ILE A 581 -17.68 14.43 24.76
CA ILE A 581 -16.23 14.41 24.93
C ILE A 581 -15.51 14.68 23.60
N SER A 582 -14.39 15.39 23.68
CA SER A 582 -13.44 15.53 22.57
C SER A 582 -12.58 14.28 22.44
N GLY A 583 -11.75 14.19 21.40
CA GLY A 583 -10.80 13.11 21.22
C GLY A 583 -10.76 12.55 19.81
N VAL A 584 -10.05 11.44 19.62
CA VAL A 584 -10.09 10.70 18.34
C VAL A 584 -11.27 9.75 18.36
N TYR A 585 -12.12 9.86 17.37
CA TYR A 585 -13.24 8.97 17.14
C TYR A 585 -12.96 8.05 15.94
N SER A 586 -13.36 6.78 16.05
CA SER A 586 -13.60 5.95 14.86
C SER A 586 -14.76 6.59 14.10
N TRP A 587 -14.57 6.89 12.84
CA TRP A 587 -15.51 7.64 12.03
C TRP A 587 -15.64 6.93 10.67
N PRO A 588 -16.21 5.71 10.66
CA PRO A 588 -16.24 4.88 9.47
C PRO A 588 -17.01 5.60 8.35
N ASP A 589 -16.42 5.60 7.16
CA ASP A 589 -17.00 6.24 5.97
C ASP A 589 -17.31 5.20 4.87
N LEU A 590 -17.63 5.67 3.66
CA LEU A 590 -17.94 4.79 2.54
C LEU A 590 -16.75 3.94 2.09
N ILE A 591 -15.52 4.38 2.37
CA ILE A 591 -14.25 3.80 1.91
C ILE A 591 -13.60 2.95 3.00
N SER A 592 -13.59 3.37 4.27
CA SER A 592 -12.82 2.68 5.31
C SER A 592 -13.51 2.67 6.68
N GLU A 593 -13.48 1.52 7.36
CA GLU A 593 -13.95 1.39 8.75
C GLU A 593 -12.94 1.91 9.78
N ASP A 594 -11.66 1.97 9.42
CA ASP A 594 -10.56 2.50 10.24
C ASP A 594 -10.34 4.01 10.08
N ALA A 595 -11.23 4.66 9.32
CA ALA A 595 -11.28 6.11 9.21
C ALA A 595 -11.48 6.74 10.60
N VAL A 596 -10.78 7.84 10.86
CA VAL A 596 -10.84 8.53 12.15
C VAL A 596 -11.01 10.04 11.99
N GLN A 597 -11.54 10.66 13.03
CA GLN A 597 -11.60 12.11 13.15
C GLN A 597 -11.14 12.53 14.54
N LEU A 598 -10.10 13.39 14.60
CA LEU A 598 -9.73 14.06 15.83
C LEU A 598 -10.64 15.28 16.00
N ILE A 599 -11.40 15.32 17.09
CA ILE A 599 -12.32 16.39 17.46
C ILE A 599 -11.73 17.13 18.66
N LEU A 600 -11.57 18.44 18.54
CA LEU A 600 -11.02 19.30 19.58
C LEU A 600 -12.13 19.85 20.50
N PRO A 601 -11.81 20.24 21.75
CA PRO A 601 -12.82 20.78 22.69
C PRO A 601 -13.25 22.22 22.37
N ASN A 602 -12.51 22.88 21.48
CA ASN A 602 -12.72 24.24 21.01
C ASN A 602 -12.34 24.32 19.52
N PRO A 603 -13.02 25.17 18.72
CA PRO A 603 -12.66 25.39 17.33
C PRO A 603 -11.24 26.00 17.18
N ILE A 604 -10.59 25.69 16.07
CA ILE A 604 -9.29 26.26 15.64
C ILE A 604 -9.40 26.79 14.20
N GLY A 605 -8.43 27.57 13.72
CA GLY A 605 -8.39 28.08 12.34
C GLY A 605 -8.53 29.59 12.20
N ASP A 606 -8.76 30.31 13.31
CA ASP A 606 -8.90 31.77 13.33
C ASP A 606 -7.68 32.51 12.73
N ASN A 607 -6.48 31.93 12.81
CA ASN A 607 -5.27 32.49 12.20
C ASN A 607 -5.07 32.09 10.73
N GLY A 608 -5.91 31.19 10.20
CA GLY A 608 -5.94 30.76 8.81
C GLY A 608 -4.88 29.74 8.41
N TRP A 609 -4.14 29.17 9.37
CA TRP A 609 -3.10 28.17 9.11
C TRP A 609 -3.65 26.74 9.12
N VAL A 610 -4.82 26.51 9.71
CA VAL A 610 -5.58 25.26 9.61
C VAL A 610 -6.98 25.58 9.12
N ARG A 611 -7.23 25.39 7.82
CA ARG A 611 -8.56 25.55 7.20
C ARG A 611 -9.01 24.19 6.66
N GLU A 612 -10.21 23.76 7.04
CA GLU A 612 -10.77 22.41 6.79
C GLU A 612 -9.93 21.21 7.27
N GLY A 613 -8.81 21.44 7.97
CA GLY A 613 -7.79 20.40 8.16
C GLY A 613 -7.12 19.96 6.85
N ASN A 614 -7.42 20.64 5.73
CA ASN A 614 -7.00 20.34 4.37
C ASN A 614 -5.80 21.23 3.98
N PRO A 615 -4.64 20.67 3.62
CA PRO A 615 -3.46 21.45 3.22
C PRO A 615 -3.64 22.28 1.93
N ASP A 616 -4.61 21.94 1.08
CA ASP A 616 -4.84 22.54 -0.23
C ASP A 616 -5.78 23.76 -0.18
N ALA A 617 -6.43 24.02 0.96
CA ALA A 617 -7.33 25.15 1.18
C ALA A 617 -6.60 26.49 1.38
N VAL A 618 -5.44 26.69 0.74
CA VAL A 618 -4.79 28.01 0.63
C VAL A 618 -5.54 28.81 -0.43
N THR A 619 -6.77 29.18 -0.12
CA THR A 619 -7.48 30.22 -0.83
C THR A 619 -6.88 31.57 -0.46
N ASP A 620 -6.68 32.43 -1.46
CA ASP A 620 -6.41 33.85 -1.28
C ASP A 620 -7.25 34.39 -0.13
N THR A 621 -6.59 34.96 0.88
CA THR A 621 -7.15 35.31 2.20
C THR A 621 -8.31 36.31 2.17
N GLU A 622 -8.72 36.79 0.99
CA GLU A 622 -9.63 37.92 0.86
C GLU A 622 -11.12 37.54 0.70
N ASN A 623 -11.49 36.28 0.42
CA ASN A 623 -12.91 35.88 0.26
C ASN A 623 -13.21 34.42 0.66
N VAL A 624 -12.98 34.05 1.92
CA VAL A 624 -13.35 32.72 2.45
C VAL A 624 -14.75 32.78 3.08
N PRO A 625 -15.73 31.94 2.68
CA PRO A 625 -17.02 31.81 3.35
C PRO A 625 -16.87 31.57 4.85
N GLU A 626 -17.72 32.20 5.67
CA GLU A 626 -17.67 32.07 7.15
C GLU A 626 -17.74 30.61 7.64
N SER A 627 -18.34 29.72 6.85
CA SER A 627 -18.38 28.27 7.09
C SER A 627 -17.03 27.56 7.00
N LEU A 628 -15.98 28.22 6.50
CA LEU A 628 -14.64 27.68 6.27
C LEU A 628 -13.56 28.37 7.11
N VAL A 629 -13.95 29.25 8.04
CA VAL A 629 -13.04 30.08 8.84
C VAL A 629 -12.52 29.34 10.08
N ASN A 630 -13.31 28.44 10.66
CA ASN A 630 -12.99 27.72 11.87
C ASN A 630 -13.44 26.25 11.77
N ASN A 631 -12.59 25.34 12.25
CA ASN A 631 -12.76 23.89 12.19
C ASN A 631 -12.58 23.25 13.57
N ASP A 632 -13.31 22.18 13.82
CA ASP A 632 -13.24 21.39 15.06
C ASP A 632 -12.34 20.16 14.93
N SER A 633 -11.78 19.92 13.73
CA SER A 633 -10.95 18.76 13.44
C SER A 633 -9.53 19.07 12.94
N LEU A 634 -8.64 18.11 13.19
CA LEU A 634 -7.25 18.10 12.72
C LEU A 634 -6.92 16.83 11.93
N TYR A 635 -5.79 16.87 11.24
CA TYR A 635 -5.25 15.76 10.45
C TYR A 635 -6.23 15.25 9.39
N GLN A 636 -6.89 16.14 8.65
CA GLN A 636 -7.75 15.72 7.55
C GLN A 636 -6.90 15.53 6.28
N TYR A 637 -7.31 14.62 5.40
CA TYR A 637 -6.70 14.56 4.08
C TYR A 637 -7.02 15.83 3.29
N GLY A 638 -6.08 16.22 2.43
CA GLY A 638 -6.37 17.14 1.35
C GLY A 638 -7.17 16.49 0.24
N TRP A 639 -7.11 17.09 -0.95
CA TRP A 639 -7.78 16.49 -2.10
C TRP A 639 -7.13 15.15 -2.48
N CYS A 640 -7.96 14.10 -2.60
CA CYS A 640 -7.51 12.79 -3.02
C CYS A 640 -7.66 12.61 -4.54
N PRO A 641 -6.57 12.35 -5.29
CA PRO A 641 -6.61 12.45 -6.75
C PRO A 641 -7.24 11.28 -7.49
N PHE A 642 -7.51 10.14 -6.85
CA PHE A 642 -7.95 8.91 -7.53
C PHE A 642 -8.97 8.08 -6.73
N LEU A 643 -9.47 8.63 -5.61
CA LEU A 643 -10.50 8.01 -4.78
C LEU A 643 -11.52 9.09 -4.37
N PRO A 644 -12.77 8.71 -4.04
CA PRO A 644 -13.74 9.58 -3.40
C PRO A 644 -13.19 10.25 -2.15
N SER A 645 -13.77 11.38 -1.74
CA SER A 645 -13.40 12.02 -0.48
C SER A 645 -13.61 11.05 0.69
N HIS A 646 -12.56 10.85 1.48
CA HIS A 646 -12.58 9.97 2.65
C HIS A 646 -11.72 10.56 3.78
N LEU A 647 -11.96 10.05 4.99
CA LEU A 647 -11.26 10.47 6.19
C LEU A 647 -9.91 9.77 6.35
N PRO A 648 -9.00 10.32 7.20
CA PRO A 648 -7.71 9.72 7.48
C PRO A 648 -7.82 8.34 8.13
N HIS A 649 -6.91 7.45 7.74
CA HIS A 649 -6.71 6.18 8.42
C HIS A 649 -6.11 6.41 9.80
N LEU A 650 -6.46 5.55 10.77
CA LEU A 650 -5.93 5.64 12.13
C LEU A 650 -4.39 5.65 12.16
N SER A 651 -3.74 4.77 11.38
CA SER A 651 -2.28 4.72 11.25
C SER A 651 -1.66 6.05 10.86
N THR A 652 -2.28 6.81 9.95
CA THR A 652 -1.74 8.09 9.48
C THR A 652 -1.59 9.09 10.64
N ASN A 653 -2.60 9.17 11.50
CA ASN A 653 -2.53 10.02 12.70
C ASN A 653 -1.45 9.51 13.67
N LEU A 654 -1.43 8.20 13.91
CA LEU A 654 -0.48 7.58 14.85
C LEU A 654 0.99 7.71 14.40
N ASP A 655 1.27 7.56 13.10
CA ASP A 655 2.61 7.73 12.55
C ASP A 655 3.07 9.19 12.61
N ASN A 656 2.16 10.14 12.37
CA ASN A 656 2.49 11.56 12.55
C ASN A 656 2.79 11.88 14.03
N TRP A 657 1.98 11.39 14.96
CA TRP A 657 2.24 11.53 16.39
C TRP A 657 3.55 10.89 16.83
N ARG A 658 3.90 9.73 16.23
CA ARG A 658 5.20 9.09 16.47
C ARG A 658 6.32 10.05 16.09
N GLN A 659 6.23 10.71 14.93
CA GLN A 659 7.24 11.68 14.50
C GLN A 659 7.34 12.87 15.46
N LEU A 660 6.24 13.39 15.99
CA LEU A 660 6.23 14.48 16.97
C LEU A 660 6.94 14.08 18.27
N VAL A 661 6.71 12.85 18.74
CA VAL A 661 7.44 12.28 19.89
C VAL A 661 8.91 12.07 19.51
N GLU A 662 9.21 11.56 18.32
CA GLU A 662 10.55 11.26 17.83
C GLU A 662 11.44 12.50 17.68
N LYS A 663 10.87 13.60 17.20
CA LYS A 663 11.53 14.90 17.10
C LYS A 663 11.66 15.61 18.44
N GLY A 664 10.96 15.13 19.48
CA GLY A 664 10.92 15.77 20.80
C GLY A 664 10.05 17.02 20.85
N GLU A 665 9.20 17.23 19.86
CA GLU A 665 8.18 18.30 19.87
C GLU A 665 7.13 18.01 20.94
N TRP A 666 6.81 16.73 21.15
CA TRP A 666 6.01 16.27 22.28
C TRP A 666 6.89 15.72 23.40
N SER A 667 6.77 16.33 24.58
CA SER A 667 7.44 15.85 25.79
C SER A 667 6.76 14.60 26.34
N VAL A 668 7.54 13.70 26.93
CA VAL A 668 7.05 12.41 27.46
C VAL A 668 7.44 12.27 28.93
N GLY A 669 6.45 11.99 29.77
CA GLY A 669 6.57 11.80 31.21
C GLY A 669 6.31 10.35 31.64
N LEU A 670 5.96 10.17 32.92
CA LEU A 670 5.64 8.85 33.49
C LEU A 670 4.31 8.29 32.94
N ASP A 671 3.31 9.16 32.79
CA ASP A 671 1.96 8.79 32.37
C ASP A 671 1.75 8.87 30.84
N GLY A 672 2.83 9.01 30.06
CA GLY A 672 2.81 9.03 28.60
C GLY A 672 3.16 10.42 28.05
N VAL A 673 2.53 10.81 26.95
CA VAL A 673 2.76 12.14 26.35
C VAL A 673 2.22 13.24 27.27
N GLU A 674 3.04 14.25 27.53
CA GLU A 674 2.70 15.36 28.43
C GLU A 674 1.91 16.47 27.72
N GLY A 675 1.21 17.28 28.51
CA GLY A 675 0.41 18.40 28.03
C GLY A 675 -1.09 18.07 27.93
N GLY A 676 -1.89 19.12 27.84
CA GLY A 676 -3.33 19.00 27.59
C GLY A 676 -3.65 19.02 26.10
N ILE A 677 -4.91 18.77 25.75
CA ILE A 677 -5.38 18.79 24.35
C ILE A 677 -5.21 20.17 23.69
N GLU A 678 -5.07 21.23 24.48
CA GLU A 678 -4.73 22.58 24.01
C GLU A 678 -3.40 22.65 23.24
N VAL A 679 -2.50 21.68 23.41
CA VAL A 679 -1.26 21.59 22.62
C VAL A 679 -1.56 21.53 21.13
N PHE A 680 -2.66 20.90 20.71
CA PHE A 680 -3.04 20.83 19.30
C PHE A 680 -3.35 22.20 18.69
N ARG A 681 -3.58 23.25 19.48
CA ARG A 681 -3.82 24.62 18.97
C ARG A 681 -2.61 25.23 18.29
N VAL A 682 -1.39 24.73 18.56
CA VAL A 682 -0.20 25.18 17.83
C VAL A 682 -0.30 24.89 16.33
N ALA A 683 -1.16 23.94 15.92
CA ALA A 683 -1.44 23.65 14.53
C ALA A 683 -1.85 24.91 13.74
N ASP A 684 -2.57 25.86 14.34
CA ASP A 684 -2.99 27.10 13.69
C ASP A 684 -1.94 28.22 13.80
N THR A 685 -0.66 27.85 13.64
CA THR A 685 0.50 28.77 13.60
C THR A 685 1.38 28.46 12.40
N GLU A 686 1.99 29.48 11.80
CA GLU A 686 2.88 29.33 10.63
C GLU A 686 3.99 28.30 10.85
N GLU A 687 4.60 28.31 12.04
CA GLU A 687 5.73 27.48 12.41
C GLU A 687 5.36 25.98 12.47
N HIS A 688 4.19 25.65 13.00
CA HIS A 688 3.83 24.25 13.30
C HIS A 688 2.77 23.67 12.35
N ALA A 689 2.05 24.48 11.57
CA ALA A 689 0.94 24.02 10.74
C ALA A 689 1.27 22.83 9.84
N ARG A 690 2.51 22.76 9.34
CA ARG A 690 2.97 21.65 8.50
C ARG A 690 2.97 20.30 9.23
N SER A 691 3.34 20.27 10.51
CA SER A 691 3.37 19.04 11.31
C SER A 691 1.98 18.50 11.64
N TYR A 692 0.92 19.30 11.41
CA TYR A 692 -0.47 18.94 11.72
C TYR A 692 -1.35 18.76 10.47
N ARG A 693 -0.73 18.72 9.28
CA ARG A 693 -1.39 18.48 7.98
C ARG A 693 -1.00 17.10 7.44
N LEU A 694 -1.96 16.43 6.81
CA LEU A 694 -1.69 15.19 6.07
C LEU A 694 -1.53 15.51 4.58
N THR A 695 -0.45 15.03 3.96
CA THR A 695 -0.07 15.42 2.59
C THR A 695 -0.47 14.42 1.52
N ALA A 696 -0.94 13.22 1.89
CA ALA A 696 -1.35 12.19 0.94
C ALA A 696 -2.51 11.37 1.52
N CYS A 697 -3.52 11.08 0.69
CA CYS A 697 -4.65 10.21 1.01
C CYS A 697 -4.41 8.73 0.68
N PHE A 698 -3.29 8.40 0.02
CA PHE A 698 -2.94 7.02 -0.31
C PHE A 698 -1.97 6.46 0.71
N ASP A 699 -2.19 5.21 1.09
CA ASP A 699 -1.14 4.39 1.68
C ASP A 699 -0.08 4.14 0.60
N GLY A 700 1.14 4.61 0.84
CA GLY A 700 2.27 4.46 -0.07
C GLY A 700 2.70 3.02 -0.27
#